data_AF-A0A318MQ54-F1
#
_entry.id   AF-A0A318MQ54-F1
#
_cell.length_a   1.000
_cell.length_b   1.000
_cell.length_c   1.000
_cell.angle_alpha   90.00
_cell.angle_beta   90.00
_cell.angle_gamma   90.00
#
_symmetry.space_group_name_H-M   'P 1'
#
loop_
_entity.id
_entity.type
_entity.pdbx_description
1 polymer ?
#
loop_
_entity_poly.entity_id
_entity_poly.type
_entity_poly.pdbx_seq_one_letter_code
_entity_poly.pdbx_strand_id
1 'polypeptide(L)'
;MRENKKKYHWKFKRVGGLDQVVLSCADDIAHLDELDPKLWVALSCPASGFDFDNKTLSLLDDDKDDRIRIPDVIGAIKWLKARLNRLDSIINGSKELPLSAINTKIDEGKKLLITAQAILANINQPEKKTISLDDLKQSTLFNSNNLYNGDGIIPPTPKLSDPLQQFIKDALNVMGGVKDASGLDGINNQIVQAFRESLQNWLNWHNSVSSATTPLGEDTAEAWQLVQDIKDKVNDYFLRAELASYAPQAQNSLNVDEKYIVPTDNGLLSDVSLAELPLSRVVADQPLMLDKGLNPIWRDKITRLAELIQPFLADKHQLTREDWLNIQKLLTPYSMAVESKPALVSVNVTIQPKITIDKLGSKRINEILGSDLFEQFEQLSEKDSKTPAAAADVADIEKLISFHNNLYRLLMNFVTFEDFFDLDTRRAAFQSGRLFIDGRCCLLCIPVNDISKHTTLANYSELFLLYCECSRKNPPVNGNQEKKTIVAAMTAGDSDFLLEGRNGVFIDNDGHDWDAKVVKIISKPISISQAIWDPYKRLGRFITDQINKWANSKDSAVLDTANKAVQTPDQKFDISKSMGIFAAIGLALGALGTALASIASSLFQLKWWQFPLVFLGIFLIISGPSVILAWIKLHQRTLGPLLEASGWAINGKVKINFFLGGQLTSKAELPPNSSRCYIDPMLKTKRKTKYWLAFFLALLISIVITGVWLWKSNYLSHIISPSLITTLTKPNQIDVTQPIPPSSTQ
;
A
#
# COMPACT_ATOMS: atom_id res chain seq x y z
N MET A 1 -23.69 22.81 44.93
CA MET A 1 -23.27 23.90 44.02
C MET A 1 -22.63 23.24 42.80
N ARG A 2 -23.31 23.22 41.65
CA ARG A 2 -22.68 22.81 40.39
C ARG A 2 -21.90 24.02 39.89
N GLU A 3 -20.57 23.99 40.02
CA GLU A 3 -19.72 24.97 39.38
C GLU A 3 -20.06 25.00 37.88
N ASN A 4 -20.56 26.14 37.44
CA ASN A 4 -20.88 26.40 36.05
C ASN A 4 -19.53 26.57 35.31
N LYS A 5 -18.85 25.46 35.00
CA LYS A 5 -17.66 25.47 34.13
C LYS A 5 -18.06 26.20 32.85
N LYS A 6 -17.50 27.40 32.65
CA LYS A 6 -17.70 28.16 31.41
C LYS A 6 -17.27 27.25 30.25
N LYS A 7 -18.21 26.82 29.42
CA LYS A 7 -17.94 26.03 28.23
C LYS A 7 -17.05 26.84 27.27
N TYR A 8 -16.08 26.19 26.64
CA TYR A 8 -15.20 26.84 25.68
C TYR A 8 -16.00 27.45 24.52
N HIS A 9 -15.64 28.66 24.09
CA HIS A 9 -16.35 29.38 23.03
C HIS A 9 -15.73 29.11 21.66
N TRP A 10 -16.30 28.15 20.94
CA TRP A 10 -15.86 27.75 19.61
C TRP A 10 -16.23 28.77 18.52
N LYS A 11 -15.29 29.01 17.59
CA LYS A 11 -15.53 29.76 16.37
C LYS A 11 -15.64 28.80 15.19
N PHE A 12 -16.59 29.06 14.30
CA PHE A 12 -16.80 28.29 13.07
C PHE A 12 -16.74 29.20 11.85
N LYS A 13 -16.21 28.67 10.75
CA LYS A 13 -16.22 29.31 9.43
C LYS A 13 -16.91 28.41 8.41
N ARG A 14 -17.67 29.02 7.48
CA ARG A 14 -18.33 28.30 6.39
C ARG A 14 -17.37 28.14 5.22
N VAL A 15 -16.88 26.93 4.98
CA VAL A 15 -15.95 26.63 3.87
C VAL A 15 -16.32 25.29 3.24
N GLY A 16 -16.28 25.18 1.91
CA GLY A 16 -16.55 23.92 1.22
C GLY A 16 -17.95 23.33 1.46
N GLY A 17 -18.92 24.17 1.84
CA GLY A 17 -20.29 23.73 2.17
C GLY A 17 -20.45 23.13 3.57
N LEU A 18 -19.44 23.21 4.43
CA LEU A 18 -19.43 22.75 5.82
C LEU A 18 -19.16 23.92 6.79
N ASP A 19 -19.63 23.78 8.02
CA ASP A 19 -19.24 24.64 9.14
C ASP A 19 -18.03 24.01 9.82
N GLN A 20 -16.84 24.56 9.57
CA GLN A 20 -15.57 24.05 10.09
C GLN A 20 -15.17 24.83 11.34
N VAL A 21 -14.72 24.12 12.36
CA VAL A 21 -14.12 24.75 13.54
C VAL A 21 -12.86 25.51 13.14
N VAL A 22 -12.62 26.67 13.75
CA VAL A 22 -11.41 27.46 13.53
C VAL A 22 -10.41 27.12 14.62
N LEU A 23 -9.22 26.66 14.24
CA LEU A 23 -8.11 26.35 15.15
C LEU A 23 -6.98 27.36 14.94
N SER A 24 -7.09 28.49 15.64
CA SER A 24 -6.24 29.67 15.43
C SER A 24 -5.27 29.96 16.59
N CYS A 25 -5.52 29.41 17.77
CA CYS A 25 -4.72 29.65 18.97
C CYS A 25 -4.54 28.38 19.80
N ALA A 26 -3.62 28.43 20.78
CA ALA A 26 -3.37 27.30 21.68
C ALA A 26 -4.63 26.82 22.41
N ASP A 27 -5.51 27.74 22.81
CA ASP A 27 -6.72 27.40 23.55
C ASP A 27 -7.70 26.57 22.70
N ASP A 28 -7.80 26.85 21.39
CA ASP A 28 -8.64 26.07 20.46
C ASP A 28 -8.17 24.61 20.39
N ILE A 29 -6.84 24.40 20.39
CA ILE A 29 -6.24 23.07 20.36
C ILE A 29 -6.38 22.38 21.72
N ALA A 30 -6.17 23.12 22.82
CA ALA A 30 -6.14 22.59 24.18
C ALA A 30 -7.50 22.11 24.70
N HIS A 31 -8.61 22.56 24.09
CA HIS A 31 -9.98 22.17 24.41
C HIS A 31 -10.61 21.27 23.34
N LEU A 32 -9.84 20.79 22.36
CA LEU A 32 -10.37 20.02 21.23
C LEU A 32 -11.11 18.74 21.66
N ASP A 33 -10.83 18.21 22.85
CA ASP A 33 -11.56 17.10 23.45
C ASP A 33 -12.99 17.44 23.91
N GLU A 34 -13.34 18.72 24.00
CA GLU A 34 -14.70 19.20 24.27
C GLU A 34 -15.54 19.37 23.00
N LEU A 35 -14.93 19.34 21.81
CA LEU A 35 -15.62 19.49 20.53
C LEU A 35 -16.32 18.19 20.15
N ASP A 36 -17.60 18.27 19.74
CA ASP A 36 -18.34 17.10 19.27
C ASP A 36 -17.61 16.46 18.06
N PRO A 37 -17.23 15.18 18.12
CA PRO A 37 -16.59 14.45 17.02
C PRO A 37 -17.28 14.57 15.66
N LYS A 38 -18.60 14.75 15.63
CA LYS A 38 -19.37 14.93 14.37
C LYS A 38 -19.04 16.24 13.63
N LEU A 39 -18.40 17.18 14.32
CA LEU A 39 -17.98 18.47 13.77
C LEU A 39 -16.55 18.45 13.22
N TRP A 40 -15.83 17.33 13.39
CA TRP A 40 -14.54 17.09 12.76
C TRP A 40 -14.77 16.62 11.33
N VAL A 41 -13.96 17.09 10.37
CA VAL A 41 -14.10 16.70 8.96
C VAL A 41 -13.72 15.23 8.75
N ALA A 42 -12.69 14.72 9.42
CA ALA A 42 -12.37 13.29 9.45
C ALA A 42 -12.50 12.71 10.87
N LEU A 43 -13.02 11.49 10.96
CA LEU A 43 -13.07 10.67 12.18
C LEU A 43 -11.87 9.73 12.28
N SER A 44 -11.34 9.31 11.12
CA SER A 44 -10.12 8.51 11.03
C SER A 44 -9.42 8.71 9.69
N CYS A 45 -8.12 8.46 9.68
CA CYS A 45 -7.28 8.40 8.48
C CYS A 45 -6.30 7.22 8.61
N PRO A 46 -5.73 6.71 7.50
CA PRO A 46 -4.71 5.67 7.58
C PRO A 46 -3.46 6.19 8.32
N ALA A 47 -2.61 5.30 8.85
CA ALA A 47 -1.32 5.66 9.45
C ALA A 47 -0.18 5.76 8.41
N SER A 48 -0.48 5.58 7.13
CA SER A 48 0.49 5.68 6.02
C SER A 48 -0.19 5.99 4.69
N GLY A 49 0.60 6.21 3.64
CA GLY A 49 0.10 6.27 2.26
C GLY A 49 -0.39 7.64 1.80
N PHE A 50 -0.03 8.72 2.50
CA PHE A 50 -0.27 10.09 2.05
C PHE A 50 0.93 11.00 2.39
N ASP A 51 0.95 12.21 1.85
CA ASP A 51 2.07 13.16 1.95
C ASP A 51 2.18 13.78 3.35
N PHE A 52 2.75 13.02 4.27
CA PHE A 52 2.99 13.41 5.65
C PHE A 52 4.22 12.72 6.23
N ASP A 53 4.73 13.22 7.35
CA ASP A 53 5.86 12.63 8.06
C ASP A 53 5.48 11.26 8.65
N ASN A 54 5.96 10.18 8.03
CA ASN A 54 5.66 8.79 8.42
C ASN A 54 6.02 8.50 9.88
N LYS A 55 7.09 9.10 10.40
CA LYS A 55 7.50 8.92 11.80
C LYS A 55 6.43 9.48 12.74
N THR A 56 5.94 10.69 12.49
CA THR A 56 4.84 11.28 13.25
C THR A 56 3.58 10.42 13.20
N LEU A 57 3.21 9.88 12.03
CA LEU A 57 2.06 8.99 11.92
C LEU A 57 2.24 7.72 12.76
N SER A 58 3.42 7.09 12.72
CA SER A 58 3.73 5.92 13.55
C SER A 58 3.73 6.19 15.05
N LEU A 59 4.04 7.42 15.46
CA LEU A 59 4.00 7.86 16.87
C LEU A 59 2.59 8.16 17.37
N LEU A 60 1.65 8.40 16.45
CA LEU A 60 0.22 8.60 16.75
C LEU A 60 -0.51 7.27 16.82
N ASP A 61 -0.16 6.31 15.95
CA ASP A 61 -0.69 4.95 15.92
C ASP A 61 -0.04 4.07 17.01
N ASP A 62 -0.34 4.37 18.28
CA ASP A 62 0.24 3.70 19.45
C ASP A 62 -0.22 2.23 19.59
N ASP A 63 -1.44 1.92 19.15
CA ASP A 63 -2.01 0.56 19.14
C ASP A 63 -1.64 -0.26 17.89
N LYS A 64 -0.96 0.36 16.91
CA LYS A 64 -0.41 -0.25 15.69
C LYS A 64 -1.49 -0.91 14.84
N ASP A 65 -2.63 -0.25 14.70
CA ASP A 65 -3.75 -0.75 13.90
C ASP A 65 -3.86 -0.12 12.50
N ASP A 66 -2.79 0.57 12.10
CA ASP A 66 -2.62 1.26 10.82
C ASP A 66 -3.63 2.40 10.61
N ARG A 67 -4.26 2.91 11.68
CA ARG A 67 -5.23 4.00 11.61
C ARG A 67 -5.04 5.01 12.73
N ILE A 68 -5.18 6.27 12.37
CA ILE A 68 -5.22 7.38 13.32
C ILE A 68 -6.67 7.80 13.49
N ARG A 69 -7.15 7.79 14.73
CA ARG A 69 -8.51 8.17 15.13
C ARG A 69 -8.48 9.37 16.08
N ILE A 70 -9.67 9.87 16.39
CA ILE A 70 -9.86 10.99 17.32
C ILE A 70 -9.16 10.77 18.69
N PRO A 71 -9.26 9.59 19.35
CA PRO A 71 -8.58 9.36 20.62
C PRO A 71 -7.06 9.52 20.54
N ASP A 72 -6.44 9.12 19.43
CA ASP A 72 -5.00 9.19 19.22
C ASP A 72 -4.53 10.64 19.09
N VAL A 73 -5.29 11.44 18.31
CA VAL A 73 -5.06 12.88 18.17
C VAL A 73 -5.25 13.60 19.51
N ILE A 74 -6.32 13.30 20.24
CA ILE A 74 -6.57 13.87 21.58
C ILE A 74 -5.48 13.45 22.57
N GLY A 75 -5.04 12.19 22.51
CA GLY A 75 -3.94 11.66 23.32
C GLY A 75 -2.65 12.44 23.08
N ALA A 76 -2.30 12.69 21.82
CA ALA A 76 -1.14 13.50 21.45
C ALA A 76 -1.24 14.95 21.96
N ILE A 77 -2.40 15.58 21.83
CA ILE A 77 -2.65 16.94 22.35
C ILE A 77 -2.49 16.96 23.88
N LYS A 78 -3.08 16.00 24.60
CA LYS A 78 -2.95 15.89 26.06
C LYS A 78 -1.50 15.67 26.49
N TRP A 79 -0.78 14.82 25.77
CA TRP A 79 0.63 14.53 26.00
C TRP A 79 1.51 15.78 25.81
N LEU A 80 1.27 16.56 24.75
CA LEU A 80 1.95 17.85 24.51
C LEU A 80 1.58 18.90 25.55
N LYS A 81 0.29 19.01 25.92
CA LYS A 81 -0.21 19.97 26.91
C LYS A 81 0.45 19.79 28.28
N ALA A 82 0.83 18.56 28.63
CA ALA A 82 1.59 18.29 29.85
C ALA A 82 3.07 18.74 29.76
N ARG A 83 3.69 18.57 28.59
CA ARG A 83 5.15 18.71 28.38
C ARG A 83 5.58 20.05 27.80
N LEU A 84 4.67 20.85 27.26
CA LEU A 84 4.93 22.20 26.75
C LEU A 84 4.33 23.26 27.67
N ASN A 85 5.02 24.39 27.84
CA ASN A 85 4.52 25.55 28.58
C ASN A 85 3.27 26.14 27.90
N ARG A 86 3.26 26.15 26.57
CA ARG A 86 2.16 26.66 25.73
C ARG A 86 2.11 25.91 24.41
N LEU A 87 0.90 25.59 23.93
CA LEU A 87 0.70 24.96 22.63
C LEU A 87 0.86 25.94 21.46
N ASP A 88 0.98 27.25 21.68
CA ASP A 88 1.12 28.24 20.59
C ASP A 88 2.35 27.94 19.70
N SER A 89 3.37 27.33 20.29
CA SER A 89 4.61 26.93 19.62
C SER A 89 4.37 25.97 18.43
N ILE A 90 3.37 25.09 18.51
CA ILE A 90 3.09 24.10 17.46
C ILE A 90 2.36 24.70 16.25
N ILE A 91 1.68 25.84 16.43
CA ILE A 91 0.91 26.52 15.36
C ILE A 91 1.86 27.03 14.26
N ASN A 92 3.05 27.48 14.68
CA ASN A 92 4.07 27.96 13.75
C ASN A 92 4.73 26.82 12.94
N GLY A 93 4.58 25.55 13.37
CA GLY A 93 5.16 24.40 12.66
C GLY A 93 6.68 24.48 12.50
N SER A 94 7.40 25.06 13.49
CA SER A 94 8.85 25.18 13.42
C SER A 94 9.51 23.80 13.51
N LYS A 95 10.44 23.54 12.59
CA LYS A 95 11.29 22.33 12.59
C LYS A 95 12.19 22.24 13.83
N GLU A 96 12.43 23.37 14.48
CA GLU A 96 13.19 23.47 15.71
C GLU A 96 12.28 23.71 16.91
N LEU A 97 12.49 22.94 17.97
CA LEU A 97 11.85 23.09 19.27
C LEU A 97 12.72 23.97 20.19
N PRO A 98 12.22 25.12 20.67
CA PRO A 98 12.92 25.91 21.68
C PRO A 98 12.97 25.17 23.02
N LEU A 99 14.14 25.10 23.65
CA LEU A 99 14.30 24.45 24.97
C LEU A 99 13.44 25.14 26.05
N SER A 100 13.23 26.45 25.92
CA SER A 100 12.35 27.22 26.81
C SER A 100 10.86 26.89 26.66
N ALA A 101 10.46 26.17 25.61
CA ALA A 101 9.09 25.74 25.43
C ALA A 101 8.73 24.53 26.30
N ILE A 102 9.73 23.76 26.78
CA ILE A 102 9.55 22.58 27.61
C ILE A 102 9.06 22.98 29.01
N ASN A 103 8.04 22.29 29.51
CA ASN A 103 7.46 22.52 30.82
C ASN A 103 8.28 21.85 31.93
N THR A 104 9.13 22.60 32.61
CA THR A 104 9.99 22.10 33.69
C THR A 104 9.29 22.00 35.06
N LYS A 105 7.98 22.26 35.14
CA LYS A 105 7.22 22.15 36.40
C LYS A 105 6.93 20.70 36.80
N ILE A 106 6.93 19.78 35.83
CA ILE A 106 6.76 18.34 36.03
C ILE A 106 8.10 17.62 35.90
N ASP A 107 8.26 16.47 36.56
CA ASP A 107 9.53 15.76 36.58
C ASP A 107 9.89 15.18 35.21
N GLU A 108 8.90 14.72 34.44
CA GLU A 108 9.11 14.27 33.06
C GLU A 108 9.65 15.41 32.18
N GLY A 109 9.15 16.63 32.36
CA GLY A 109 9.58 17.79 31.58
C GLY A 109 10.99 18.27 31.96
N LYS A 110 11.39 18.15 33.23
CA LYS A 110 12.79 18.36 33.64
C LYS A 110 13.71 17.32 33.00
N LYS A 111 13.28 16.05 32.97
CA LYS A 111 14.01 14.95 32.33
C LYS A 111 14.22 15.25 30.84
N LEU A 112 13.17 15.66 30.13
CA LEU A 112 13.23 16.06 28.72
C LEU A 112 14.22 17.20 28.48
N LEU A 113 14.21 18.23 29.31
CA LEU A 113 15.16 19.34 29.17
C LEU A 113 16.61 18.87 29.36
N ILE A 114 16.88 18.04 30.36
CA ILE A 114 18.22 17.48 30.62
C ILE A 114 18.67 16.62 29.44
N THR A 115 17.81 15.73 28.93
CA THR A 115 18.10 14.90 27.76
C THR A 115 18.37 15.74 26.52
N ALA A 116 17.57 16.77 26.25
CA ALA A 116 17.79 17.68 25.13
C ALA A 116 19.14 18.40 25.24
N GLN A 117 19.50 18.88 26.43
CA GLN A 117 20.81 19.51 26.68
C GLN A 117 21.96 18.52 26.53
N ALA A 118 21.79 17.27 26.98
CA ALA A 118 22.78 16.21 26.81
C ALA A 118 23.02 15.87 25.33
N ILE A 119 21.95 15.77 24.53
CA ILE A 119 22.02 15.57 23.07
C ILE A 119 22.82 16.70 22.41
N LEU A 120 22.54 17.95 22.79
CA LEU A 120 23.24 19.12 22.24
C LEU A 120 24.71 19.20 22.68
N ALA A 121 24.99 18.89 23.95
CA ALA A 121 26.36 18.80 24.45
C ALA A 121 27.17 17.72 23.72
N ASN A 122 26.54 16.59 23.41
CA ASN A 122 27.18 15.47 22.70
C ASN A 122 27.63 15.83 21.28
N ILE A 123 26.86 16.66 20.58
CA ILE A 123 27.23 17.18 19.25
C ILE A 123 28.11 18.45 19.33
N ASN A 124 28.70 18.76 20.49
CA ASN A 124 29.52 19.94 20.76
C ASN A 124 28.80 21.28 20.56
N GLN A 125 27.49 21.33 20.81
CA GLN A 125 26.67 22.55 20.72
C GLN A 125 25.89 22.86 22.02
N PRO A 126 26.55 22.88 23.21
CA PRO A 126 25.85 23.03 24.49
C PRO A 126 25.14 24.38 24.68
N GLU A 127 25.53 25.42 23.94
CA GLU A 127 24.92 26.76 24.02
C GLU A 127 23.68 26.93 23.11
N LYS A 128 23.37 25.95 22.26
CA LYS A 128 22.23 26.02 21.35
C LYS A 128 20.92 26.02 22.15
N LYS A 129 20.02 26.96 21.83
CA LYS A 129 18.74 27.16 22.55
C LYS A 129 17.56 26.41 21.93
N THR A 130 17.79 25.73 20.81
CA THR A 130 16.79 24.97 20.06
C THR A 130 17.32 23.58 19.76
N ILE A 131 16.41 22.61 19.62
CA ILE A 131 16.72 21.22 19.26
C ILE A 131 15.84 20.78 18.08
N SER A 132 16.40 20.00 17.17
CA SER A 132 15.74 19.51 15.95
C SER A 132 15.91 18.00 15.78
N LEU A 133 15.14 17.40 14.89
CA LEU A 133 15.30 15.97 14.54
C LEU A 133 16.69 15.67 13.94
N ASP A 134 17.29 16.65 13.26
CA ASP A 134 18.63 16.49 12.70
C ASP A 134 19.71 16.50 13.78
N ASP A 135 19.54 17.28 14.85
CA ASP A 135 20.42 17.22 16.03
C ASP A 135 20.36 15.84 16.71
N LEU A 136 19.18 15.23 16.78
CA LEU A 136 19.04 13.86 17.30
C LEU A 136 19.79 12.87 16.42
N LYS A 137 19.59 12.92 15.09
CA LYS A 137 20.29 12.03 14.16
C LYS A 137 21.80 12.19 14.28
N GLN A 138 22.31 13.42 14.37
CA GLN A 138 23.73 13.68 14.58
C GLN A 138 24.21 13.10 15.92
N SER A 139 23.50 13.33 17.01
CA SER A 139 23.85 12.79 18.32
C SER A 139 23.87 11.26 18.32
N THR A 140 22.92 10.60 17.66
CA THR A 140 22.91 9.13 17.51
C THR A 140 24.13 8.64 16.72
N LEU A 141 24.50 9.33 15.64
CA LEU A 141 25.71 9.01 14.85
C LEU A 141 27.01 9.22 15.65
N PHE A 142 27.06 10.22 16.54
CA PHE A 142 28.20 10.40 17.44
C PHE A 142 28.24 9.35 18.55
N ASN A 143 27.09 8.95 19.10
CA ASN A 143 26.98 7.98 20.19
C ASN A 143 27.22 6.53 19.79
N SER A 144 27.02 6.15 18.52
CA SER A 144 27.27 4.79 18.05
C SER A 144 28.73 4.34 18.28
N ASN A 145 29.68 5.25 18.50
CA ASN A 145 31.07 4.90 18.81
C ASN A 145 31.41 4.87 20.33
N ASN A 146 30.46 5.25 21.19
CA ASN A 146 30.63 5.26 22.64
C ASN A 146 30.29 3.89 23.24
N LEU A 147 30.96 3.57 24.36
CA LEU A 147 30.72 2.31 25.08
C LEU A 147 29.35 2.32 25.78
N TYR A 148 28.95 3.51 26.25
CA TYR A 148 27.66 3.73 26.89
C TYR A 148 26.82 4.58 25.95
N ASN A 149 26.04 3.93 25.10
CA ASN A 149 25.21 4.57 24.08
C ASN A 149 23.71 4.49 24.44
N GLY A 150 23.36 3.83 25.56
CA GLY A 150 22.02 3.81 26.13
C GLY A 150 21.05 2.84 25.48
N ASP A 151 21.51 1.89 24.67
CA ASP A 151 20.67 0.86 24.03
C ASP A 151 20.58 -0.44 24.84
N GLY A 152 21.34 -0.56 25.93
CA GLY A 152 21.37 -1.74 26.80
C GLY A 152 22.07 -2.95 26.18
N ILE A 153 22.82 -2.77 25.09
CA ILE A 153 23.56 -3.82 24.38
C ILE A 153 25.05 -3.55 24.52
N ILE A 154 25.78 -4.50 25.10
CA ILE A 154 27.21 -4.31 25.38
C ILE A 154 28.03 -5.26 24.51
N PRO A 155 28.80 -4.75 23.53
CA PRO A 155 29.72 -5.55 22.73
C PRO A 155 31.05 -5.82 23.47
N PRO A 156 31.79 -6.89 23.10
CA PRO A 156 33.10 -7.21 23.68
C PRO A 156 34.17 -6.26 23.12
N THR A 157 34.28 -5.06 23.71
CA THR A 157 35.20 -4.01 23.25
C THR A 157 36.48 -3.94 24.09
N PRO A 158 37.59 -3.40 23.53
CA PRO A 158 38.83 -3.17 24.28
C PRO A 158 38.71 -2.17 25.45
N LYS A 159 37.58 -1.47 25.57
CA LYS A 159 37.30 -0.53 26.67
C LYS A 159 36.89 -1.27 27.96
N LEU A 160 36.59 -2.57 27.89
CA LEU A 160 36.21 -3.43 29.00
C LEU A 160 37.41 -4.24 29.50
N SER A 161 37.33 -4.77 30.73
CA SER A 161 38.36 -5.68 31.25
C SER A 161 38.40 -6.99 30.44
N ASP A 162 39.58 -7.59 30.29
CA ASP A 162 39.75 -8.84 29.54
C ASP A 162 38.82 -9.99 29.99
N PRO A 163 38.59 -10.20 31.32
CA PRO A 163 37.63 -11.22 31.78
C PRO A 163 36.21 -10.98 31.28
N LEU A 164 35.78 -9.73 31.24
CA LEU A 164 34.42 -9.35 30.85
C LEU A 164 34.22 -9.39 29.33
N GLN A 165 35.25 -9.01 28.57
CA GLN A 165 35.26 -9.22 27.12
C GLN A 165 35.12 -10.70 26.77
N GLN A 166 35.85 -11.57 27.48
CA GLN A 166 35.77 -13.00 27.25
C GLN A 166 34.40 -13.56 27.67
N PHE A 167 33.84 -13.12 28.80
CA PHE A 167 32.48 -13.46 29.21
C PHE A 167 31.43 -13.11 28.14
N ILE A 168 31.50 -11.91 27.57
CA ILE A 168 30.56 -11.48 26.52
C ILE A 168 30.74 -12.34 25.26
N LYS A 169 31.98 -12.67 24.87
CA LYS A 169 32.26 -13.58 23.75
C LYS A 169 31.71 -14.98 24.00
N ASP A 170 31.85 -15.50 25.21
CA ASP A 170 31.36 -16.82 25.61
C ASP A 170 29.83 -16.86 25.49
N ALA A 171 29.13 -15.85 26.02
CA ALA A 171 27.68 -15.70 25.91
C ALA A 171 27.22 -15.56 24.44
N LEU A 172 27.88 -14.72 23.63
CA LEU A 172 27.59 -14.54 22.20
C LEU A 172 27.71 -15.86 21.43
N ASN A 173 28.76 -16.62 21.70
CA ASN A 173 29.00 -17.87 20.97
C ASN A 173 27.99 -18.96 21.33
N VAL A 174 27.47 -18.99 22.56
CA VAL A 174 26.55 -20.04 23.03
C VAL A 174 25.08 -19.68 22.86
N MET A 175 24.70 -18.45 23.18
CA MET A 175 23.30 -18.00 23.15
C MET A 175 22.96 -17.23 21.86
N GLY A 176 23.95 -16.71 21.17
CA GLY A 176 23.75 -15.70 20.14
C GLY A 176 23.74 -14.28 20.72
N GLY A 177 23.32 -13.30 19.91
CA GLY A 177 23.42 -11.88 20.27
C GLY A 177 22.44 -10.97 19.56
N VAL A 178 22.52 -9.68 19.90
CA VAL A 178 21.80 -8.59 19.22
C VAL A 178 22.82 -7.57 18.72
N LYS A 179 22.46 -6.85 17.66
CA LYS A 179 23.27 -5.76 17.14
C LYS A 179 23.16 -4.53 18.05
N ASP A 180 24.30 -4.10 18.55
CA ASP A 180 24.47 -2.81 19.22
C ASP A 180 24.26 -1.65 18.23
N ALA A 181 23.94 -0.45 18.71
CA ALA A 181 23.82 0.77 17.90
C ALA A 181 25.12 1.12 17.14
N SER A 182 26.28 0.61 17.58
CA SER A 182 27.55 0.67 16.84
C SER A 182 27.62 -0.26 15.61
N GLY A 183 26.69 -1.21 15.50
CA GLY A 183 26.71 -2.30 14.51
C GLY A 183 27.52 -3.52 14.95
N LEU A 184 28.16 -3.49 16.12
CA LEU A 184 28.88 -4.62 16.69
C LEU A 184 27.92 -5.65 17.30
N ASP A 185 28.41 -6.89 17.40
CA ASP A 185 27.67 -8.00 18.03
C ASP A 185 27.81 -7.88 19.55
N GLY A 186 26.69 -7.79 20.26
CA GLY A 186 26.65 -7.65 21.72
C GLY A 186 25.55 -8.47 22.37
N ILE A 187 25.48 -8.38 23.70
CA ILE A 187 24.47 -9.06 24.52
C ILE A 187 23.76 -8.04 25.41
N ASN A 188 22.52 -8.35 25.78
CA ASN A 188 21.73 -7.56 26.72
C ASN A 188 21.46 -8.36 28.01
N ASN A 189 20.79 -7.74 28.99
CA ASN A 189 20.47 -8.40 30.27
C ASN A 189 19.65 -9.68 30.11
N GLN A 190 18.72 -9.73 29.16
CA GLN A 190 17.89 -10.93 28.92
C GLN A 190 18.75 -12.11 28.45
N ILE A 191 19.69 -11.87 27.54
CA ILE A 191 20.63 -12.89 27.07
C ILE A 191 21.53 -13.36 28.21
N VAL A 192 22.03 -12.44 29.04
CA VAL A 192 22.91 -12.78 30.17
C VAL A 192 22.19 -13.63 31.22
N GLN A 193 20.92 -13.32 31.52
CA GLN A 193 20.09 -14.13 32.41
C GLN A 193 19.85 -15.54 31.85
N ALA A 194 19.46 -15.63 30.58
CA ALA A 194 19.26 -16.92 29.91
C ALA A 194 20.58 -17.73 29.84
N PHE A 195 21.72 -17.07 29.67
CA PHE A 195 23.04 -17.70 29.69
C PHE A 195 23.36 -18.26 31.09
N ARG A 196 23.14 -17.49 32.16
CA ARG A 196 23.36 -17.93 33.55
C ARG A 196 22.57 -19.21 33.86
N GLU A 197 21.29 -19.19 33.52
CA GLU A 197 20.37 -20.30 33.77
C GLU A 197 20.74 -21.53 32.92
N SER A 198 21.13 -21.33 31.66
CA SER A 198 21.60 -22.41 30.78
C SER A 198 22.89 -23.07 31.30
N LEU A 199 23.84 -22.28 31.82
CA LEU A 199 25.07 -22.79 32.43
C LEU A 199 24.80 -23.61 33.69
N GLN A 200 23.89 -23.15 34.55
CA GLN A 200 23.48 -23.88 35.76
C GLN A 200 22.77 -25.19 35.42
N ASN A 201 21.83 -25.16 34.48
CA ASN A 201 21.12 -26.36 34.02
C ASN A 201 22.08 -27.38 33.42
N TRP A 202 23.02 -26.94 32.58
CA TRP A 202 24.05 -27.80 32.01
C TRP A 202 24.95 -28.39 33.09
N LEU A 203 25.41 -27.61 34.07
CA LEU A 203 26.27 -28.10 35.14
C LEU A 203 25.56 -29.12 36.03
N ASN A 204 24.29 -28.87 36.38
CA ASN A 204 23.46 -29.81 37.13
C ASN A 204 23.27 -31.13 36.37
N TRP A 205 22.97 -31.05 35.08
CA TRP A 205 22.88 -32.22 34.21
C TRP A 205 24.22 -32.96 34.12
N HIS A 206 25.32 -32.26 33.87
CA HIS A 206 26.65 -32.86 33.74
C HIS A 206 27.09 -33.60 35.02
N ASN A 207 26.79 -33.03 36.19
CA ASN A 207 27.01 -33.69 37.47
C ASN A 207 26.10 -34.91 37.66
N SER A 208 24.83 -34.84 37.22
CA SER A 208 23.90 -35.98 37.29
C SER A 208 24.36 -37.17 36.44
N VAL A 209 24.88 -36.91 35.23
CA VAL A 209 25.47 -37.92 34.33
C VAL A 209 26.72 -38.54 34.95
N SER A 210 27.59 -37.71 35.53
CA SER A 210 28.82 -38.18 36.20
C SER A 210 28.53 -39.02 37.45
N SER A 211 27.36 -38.83 38.08
CA SER A 211 26.91 -39.58 39.25
C SER A 211 26.05 -40.82 38.94
N ALA A 212 25.73 -41.07 37.66
CA ALA A 212 24.92 -42.21 37.25
C ALA A 212 25.75 -43.51 37.39
N THR A 213 25.70 -44.13 38.56
CA THR A 213 26.46 -45.35 38.88
C THR A 213 26.01 -46.49 37.97
N THR A 214 26.83 -46.88 37.00
CA THR A 214 26.69 -48.17 36.33
C THR A 214 27.74 -49.15 36.86
N PRO A 215 27.52 -50.46 36.73
CA PRO A 215 28.51 -51.48 37.09
C PRO A 215 29.85 -51.36 36.35
N LEU A 216 29.95 -50.54 35.28
CA LEU A 216 31.16 -50.29 34.49
C LEU A 216 32.03 -49.13 35.04
N GLY A 217 31.56 -48.37 36.04
CA GLY A 217 32.35 -47.30 36.65
C GLY A 217 32.83 -46.25 35.63
N GLU A 218 34.14 -45.96 35.62
CA GLU A 218 34.75 -44.99 34.71
C GLU A 218 34.64 -45.37 33.22
N ASP A 219 34.47 -46.66 32.91
CA ASP A 219 34.37 -47.17 31.55
C ASP A 219 32.98 -46.98 30.92
N THR A 220 31.99 -46.54 31.71
CA THR A 220 30.59 -46.39 31.28
C THR A 220 30.43 -45.52 30.03
N ALA A 221 31.11 -44.37 29.99
CA ALA A 221 30.97 -43.39 28.91
C ALA A 221 31.54 -43.94 27.59
N GLU A 222 32.69 -44.61 27.65
CA GLU A 222 33.34 -45.24 26.50
C GLU A 222 32.50 -46.41 25.99
N ALA A 223 32.03 -47.28 26.89
CA ALA A 223 31.17 -48.41 26.53
C ALA A 223 29.86 -47.95 25.89
N TRP A 224 29.22 -46.90 26.40
CA TRP A 224 28.00 -46.34 25.81
C TRP A 224 28.24 -45.80 24.40
N GLN A 225 29.32 -45.06 24.17
CA GLN A 225 29.65 -44.54 22.84
C GLN A 225 29.92 -45.68 21.85
N LEU A 226 30.69 -46.69 22.25
CA LEU A 226 30.96 -47.86 21.42
C LEU A 226 29.67 -48.62 21.10
N VAL A 227 28.77 -48.79 22.07
CA VAL A 227 27.47 -49.42 21.84
C VAL A 227 26.66 -48.62 20.83
N GLN A 228 26.57 -47.29 20.94
CA GLN A 228 25.85 -46.46 19.95
C GLN A 228 26.43 -46.61 18.54
N ASP A 229 27.76 -46.62 18.42
CA ASP A 229 28.46 -46.74 17.14
C ASP A 229 28.22 -48.09 16.43
N ILE A 230 28.12 -49.19 17.17
CA ILE A 230 28.01 -50.54 16.60
C ILE A 230 26.60 -51.15 16.69
N LYS A 231 25.66 -50.46 17.34
CA LYS A 231 24.34 -51.00 17.70
C LYS A 231 23.63 -51.61 16.51
N ASP A 232 23.55 -50.86 15.42
CA ASP A 232 22.83 -51.27 14.22
C ASP A 232 23.50 -52.48 13.57
N LYS A 233 24.83 -52.57 13.63
CA LYS A 233 25.59 -53.71 13.08
C LYS A 233 25.43 -54.98 13.89
N VAL A 234 25.44 -54.88 15.22
CA VAL A 234 25.22 -56.04 16.10
C VAL A 234 23.77 -56.53 15.96
N ASN A 235 22.81 -55.60 15.88
CA ASN A 235 21.41 -55.93 15.63
C ASN A 235 21.20 -56.59 14.26
N ASP A 236 21.81 -56.07 13.19
CA ASP A 236 21.77 -56.65 11.84
C ASP A 236 22.33 -58.08 11.83
N TYR A 237 23.48 -58.33 12.49
CA TYR A 237 24.05 -59.68 12.58
C TYR A 237 23.09 -60.68 13.22
N PHE A 238 22.52 -60.36 14.40
CA PHE A 238 21.59 -61.27 15.07
C PHE A 238 20.27 -61.44 14.32
N LEU A 239 19.78 -60.38 13.65
CA LEU A 239 18.59 -60.48 12.79
C LEU A 239 18.84 -61.43 11.61
N ARG A 240 20.00 -61.34 10.97
CA ARG A 240 20.36 -62.25 9.86
C ARG A 240 20.57 -63.68 10.36
N ALA A 241 21.14 -63.89 11.54
CA ALA A 241 21.28 -65.22 12.14
C ALA A 241 19.91 -65.86 12.43
N GLU A 242 18.94 -65.07 12.93
CA GLU A 242 17.55 -65.50 13.14
C GLU A 242 16.83 -65.79 11.82
N LEU A 243 17.01 -64.94 10.80
CA LEU A 243 16.47 -65.18 9.46
C LEU A 243 17.05 -66.44 8.81
N ALA A 244 18.33 -66.76 9.05
CA ALA A 244 18.95 -67.99 8.58
C ALA A 244 18.35 -69.23 9.26
N SER A 245 17.97 -69.13 10.54
CA SER A 245 17.25 -70.21 11.26
C SER A 245 15.80 -70.36 10.75
N TYR A 246 15.10 -69.24 10.56
CA TYR A 246 13.72 -69.22 10.06
C TYR A 246 13.58 -69.72 8.62
N ALA A 247 14.51 -69.33 7.74
CA ALA A 247 14.53 -69.69 6.32
C ALA A 247 15.90 -70.23 5.90
N PRO A 248 16.20 -71.53 6.13
CA PRO A 248 17.53 -72.10 5.88
C PRO A 248 18.02 -71.95 4.43
N GLN A 249 17.10 -71.93 3.46
CA GLN A 249 17.41 -71.73 2.04
C GLN A 249 17.96 -70.32 1.74
N ALA A 250 17.72 -69.33 2.61
CA ALA A 250 18.16 -67.95 2.44
C ALA A 250 19.57 -67.68 3.03
N GLN A 251 20.13 -68.59 3.85
CA GLN A 251 21.40 -68.37 4.56
C GLN A 251 22.57 -68.02 3.63
N ASN A 252 22.62 -68.62 2.43
CA ASN A 252 23.67 -68.32 1.45
C ASN A 252 23.55 -66.89 0.91
N SER A 253 22.33 -66.38 0.73
CA SER A 253 22.08 -65.02 0.25
C SER A 253 22.26 -63.94 1.33
N LEU A 254 22.27 -64.34 2.61
CA LEU A 254 22.53 -63.43 3.75
C LEU A 254 24.02 -63.16 3.97
N ASN A 255 24.90 -63.96 3.35
CA ASN A 255 26.34 -63.80 3.32
C ASN A 255 26.80 -63.34 1.92
N VAL A 256 27.94 -62.67 1.86
CA VAL A 256 28.56 -62.31 0.57
C VAL A 256 29.45 -63.46 0.09
N ASP A 257 29.33 -63.81 -1.19
CA ASP A 257 30.14 -64.83 -1.84
C ASP A 257 31.63 -64.44 -1.84
N GLU A 258 32.52 -65.36 -1.47
CA GLU A 258 33.96 -65.12 -1.23
C GLU A 258 34.64 -64.47 -2.45
N LYS A 259 34.17 -64.77 -3.66
CA LYS A 259 34.66 -64.20 -4.92
C LYS A 259 34.46 -62.68 -5.05
N TYR A 260 33.55 -62.10 -4.28
CA TYR A 260 33.30 -60.65 -4.25
C TYR A 260 34.02 -59.95 -3.09
N ILE A 261 34.58 -60.71 -2.14
CA ILE A 261 35.38 -60.19 -1.02
C ILE A 261 36.84 -60.02 -1.45
N VAL A 262 37.34 -60.93 -2.30
CA VAL A 262 38.66 -60.86 -2.93
C VAL A 262 38.47 -60.99 -4.46
N PRO A 263 38.02 -59.94 -5.17
CA PRO A 263 37.88 -59.99 -6.60
C PRO A 263 39.25 -60.19 -7.26
N THR A 264 39.36 -61.23 -8.07
CA THR A 264 40.63 -61.75 -8.63
C THR A 264 41.43 -60.74 -9.46
N ASP A 265 40.80 -59.64 -9.88
CA ASP A 265 41.41 -58.64 -10.77
C ASP A 265 41.68 -57.26 -10.13
N ASN A 266 41.24 -56.95 -8.90
CA ASN A 266 41.36 -55.58 -8.33
C ASN A 266 41.70 -55.44 -6.83
N GLY A 267 42.23 -56.48 -6.17
CA GLY A 267 42.63 -56.39 -4.76
C GLY A 267 41.45 -56.42 -3.77
N LEU A 268 41.70 -56.08 -2.50
CA LEU A 268 40.69 -56.13 -1.43
C LEU A 268 39.60 -55.03 -1.60
N LEU A 269 38.40 -55.28 -1.09
CA LEU A 269 37.32 -54.27 -1.01
C LEU A 269 37.75 -53.00 -0.27
N SER A 270 37.16 -51.85 -0.63
CA SER A 270 37.37 -50.58 0.09
C SER A 270 36.82 -50.63 1.51
N ASP A 271 37.36 -49.80 2.42
CA ASP A 271 36.91 -49.75 3.82
C ASP A 271 35.39 -49.48 3.94
N VAL A 272 34.82 -48.64 3.07
CA VAL A 272 33.39 -48.34 3.05
C VAL A 272 32.59 -49.59 2.65
N SER A 273 33.02 -50.30 1.61
CA SER A 273 32.36 -51.54 1.15
C SER A 273 32.52 -52.69 2.14
N LEU A 274 33.66 -52.79 2.81
CA LEU A 274 33.89 -53.75 3.89
C LEU A 274 33.01 -53.43 5.10
N ALA A 275 32.81 -52.15 5.42
CA ALA A 275 31.94 -51.74 6.52
C ALA A 275 30.49 -52.19 6.33
N GLU A 276 29.99 -52.31 5.09
CA GLU A 276 28.63 -52.74 4.77
C GLU A 276 28.39 -54.24 5.01
N LEU A 277 29.43 -55.07 4.97
CA LEU A 277 29.34 -56.50 5.22
C LEU A 277 28.88 -56.82 6.66
N PRO A 278 28.29 -58.01 6.91
CA PRO A 278 27.98 -58.47 8.26
C PRO A 278 29.20 -58.46 9.18
N LEU A 279 28.97 -58.38 10.49
CA LEU A 279 30.04 -58.37 11.50
C LEU A 279 30.87 -59.65 11.52
N SER A 280 30.22 -60.77 11.23
CA SER A 280 30.83 -62.10 11.09
C SER A 280 29.98 -62.91 10.12
N ARG A 281 30.48 -64.08 9.72
CA ARG A 281 29.75 -65.01 8.86
C ARG A 281 28.42 -65.39 9.52
N VAL A 282 27.32 -65.21 8.80
CA VAL A 282 25.97 -65.48 9.29
C VAL A 282 25.66 -66.96 9.18
N VAL A 283 25.32 -67.58 10.31
CA VAL A 283 24.85 -68.97 10.42
C VAL A 283 23.66 -68.99 11.36
N ALA A 284 22.71 -69.90 11.11
CA ALA A 284 21.54 -70.10 11.97
C ALA A 284 21.92 -70.28 13.44
N ASP A 285 21.28 -69.49 14.31
CA ASP A 285 21.38 -69.55 15.79
C ASP A 285 22.81 -69.45 16.36
N GLN A 286 23.75 -68.84 15.63
CA GLN A 286 25.14 -68.74 16.06
C GLN A 286 25.43 -67.45 16.85
N PRO A 287 26.08 -67.52 18.03
CA PRO A 287 26.56 -66.34 18.75
C PRO A 287 27.70 -65.64 17.97
N LEU A 288 27.92 -64.36 18.24
CA LEU A 288 29.00 -63.59 17.61
C LEU A 288 30.33 -63.93 18.30
N MET A 289 31.25 -64.58 17.58
CA MET A 289 32.59 -64.86 18.11
C MET A 289 33.41 -63.56 18.20
N LEU A 290 33.96 -63.26 19.38
CA LEU A 290 34.67 -62.01 19.67
C LEU A 290 36.17 -62.08 19.32
N ASP A 291 36.72 -63.29 19.19
CA ASP A 291 38.14 -63.55 18.98
C ASP A 291 38.50 -63.94 17.53
N LYS A 292 37.52 -64.33 16.71
CA LYS A 292 37.75 -64.79 15.34
C LYS A 292 36.59 -64.49 14.40
N GLY A 293 36.90 -64.36 13.11
CA GLY A 293 35.89 -64.20 12.05
C GLY A 293 35.24 -62.82 12.00
N LEU A 294 35.72 -61.84 12.78
CA LEU A 294 35.21 -60.48 12.77
C LEU A 294 35.64 -59.70 11.53
N ASN A 295 34.70 -58.94 10.99
CA ASN A 295 34.91 -57.95 9.95
C ASN A 295 36.03 -56.98 10.34
N PRO A 296 37.09 -56.82 9.51
CA PRO A 296 38.25 -55.99 9.83
C PRO A 296 37.92 -54.55 10.24
N ILE A 297 36.89 -53.94 9.65
CA ILE A 297 36.52 -52.54 9.91
C ILE A 297 35.94 -52.34 11.31
N TRP A 298 35.24 -53.36 11.81
CA TRP A 298 34.52 -53.30 13.09
C TRP A 298 35.27 -54.00 14.22
N ARG A 299 36.34 -54.75 13.90
CA ARG A 299 37.08 -55.59 14.83
C ARG A 299 37.53 -54.80 16.07
N ASP A 300 38.25 -53.70 15.88
CA ASP A 300 38.82 -52.95 17.01
C ASP A 300 37.73 -52.42 17.96
N LYS A 301 36.61 -51.92 17.41
CA LYS A 301 35.47 -51.45 18.22
C LYS A 301 34.79 -52.59 18.99
N ILE A 302 34.60 -53.75 18.35
CA ILE A 302 33.97 -54.92 18.97
C ILE A 302 34.88 -55.51 20.05
N THR A 303 36.18 -55.64 19.77
CA THR A 303 37.16 -56.13 20.72
C THR A 303 37.28 -55.17 21.90
N ARG A 304 37.33 -53.85 21.67
CA ARG A 304 37.34 -52.85 22.74
C ARG A 304 36.07 -52.90 23.59
N LEU A 305 34.90 -52.99 22.97
CA LEU A 305 33.66 -53.16 23.73
C LEU A 305 33.69 -54.45 24.56
N ALA A 306 34.16 -55.56 23.98
CA ALA A 306 34.29 -56.85 24.66
C ALA A 306 35.20 -56.80 25.89
N GLU A 307 36.30 -56.03 25.84
CA GLU A 307 37.16 -55.78 27.00
C GLU A 307 36.42 -55.08 28.13
N LEU A 308 35.66 -54.02 27.81
CA LEU A 308 34.94 -53.22 28.80
C LEU A 308 33.81 -54.01 29.48
N ILE A 309 33.09 -54.85 28.71
CA ILE A 309 31.91 -55.59 29.20
C ILE A 309 32.25 -57.02 29.66
N GLN A 310 33.52 -57.43 29.63
CA GLN A 310 33.95 -58.80 29.93
C GLN A 310 33.33 -59.41 31.21
N PRO A 311 33.16 -58.67 32.33
CA PRO A 311 32.55 -59.22 33.56
C PRO A 311 31.07 -59.60 33.41
N PHE A 312 30.39 -59.12 32.37
CA PHE A 312 28.96 -59.26 32.15
C PHE A 312 28.61 -60.25 31.02
N LEU A 313 29.61 -60.86 30.39
CA LEU A 313 29.43 -61.90 29.38
C LEU A 313 29.37 -63.29 30.03
N ALA A 314 28.44 -64.14 29.58
CA ALA A 314 28.39 -65.54 30.00
C ALA A 314 29.63 -66.34 29.54
N ASP A 315 30.19 -66.00 28.38
CA ASP A 315 31.44 -66.54 27.84
C ASP A 315 32.28 -65.40 27.26
N LYS A 316 33.57 -65.34 27.63
CA LYS A 316 34.49 -64.26 27.24
C LYS A 316 34.83 -64.26 25.75
N HIS A 317 34.56 -65.35 25.03
CA HIS A 317 34.91 -65.50 23.62
C HIS A 317 33.74 -65.27 22.67
N GLN A 318 32.50 -65.13 23.17
CA GLN A 318 31.32 -65.00 22.33
C GLN A 318 30.29 -64.06 22.95
N LEU A 319 29.58 -63.33 22.10
CA LEU A 319 28.46 -62.48 22.46
C LEU A 319 27.16 -63.14 21.98
N THR A 320 26.28 -63.50 22.91
CA THR A 320 24.93 -63.97 22.57
C THR A 320 23.96 -62.79 22.40
N ARG A 321 22.80 -63.05 21.80
CA ARG A 321 21.72 -62.05 21.70
C ARG A 321 21.23 -61.61 23.09
N GLU A 322 21.20 -62.53 24.04
CA GLU A 322 20.82 -62.24 25.43
C GLU A 322 21.86 -61.35 26.12
N ASP A 323 23.15 -61.65 25.97
CA ASP A 323 24.24 -60.80 26.47
C ASP A 323 24.13 -59.38 25.89
N TRP A 324 23.89 -59.27 24.57
CA TRP A 324 23.73 -57.99 23.89
C TRP A 324 22.55 -57.17 24.44
N LEU A 325 21.39 -57.80 24.66
CA LEU A 325 20.24 -57.13 25.29
C LEU A 325 20.52 -56.75 26.75
N ASN A 326 21.27 -57.56 27.48
CA ASN A 326 21.65 -57.26 28.86
C ASN A 326 22.62 -56.09 28.95
N ILE A 327 23.58 -55.97 28.04
CA ILE A 327 24.50 -54.81 27.93
C ILE A 327 23.71 -53.53 27.64
N GLN A 328 22.75 -53.58 26.71
CA GLN A 328 21.86 -52.44 26.46
C GLN A 328 21.07 -52.06 27.73
N LYS A 329 20.55 -53.04 28.47
CA LYS A 329 19.84 -52.79 29.74
C LYS A 329 20.77 -52.17 30.80
N LEU A 330 22.01 -52.64 30.92
CA LEU A 330 23.02 -52.15 31.87
C LEU A 330 23.34 -50.66 31.66
N LEU A 331 23.32 -50.21 30.40
CA LEU A 331 23.60 -48.82 30.04
C LEU A 331 22.37 -47.91 30.09
N THR A 332 21.15 -48.44 30.31
CA THR A 332 19.90 -47.65 30.38
C THR A 332 19.95 -46.49 31.37
N PRO A 333 20.47 -46.62 32.62
CA PRO A 333 20.53 -45.50 33.54
C PRO A 333 21.40 -44.34 33.03
N TYR A 334 22.51 -44.68 32.36
CA TYR A 334 23.40 -43.69 31.76
C TYR A 334 22.78 -43.08 30.50
N SER A 335 22.10 -43.86 29.65
CA SER A 335 21.43 -43.32 28.47
C SER A 335 20.30 -42.37 28.85
N MET A 336 19.49 -42.70 29.86
CA MET A 336 18.45 -41.80 30.40
C MET A 336 19.05 -40.50 30.94
N ALA A 337 20.19 -40.57 31.63
CA ALA A 337 20.88 -39.39 32.12
C ALA A 337 21.40 -38.52 30.96
N VAL A 338 22.01 -39.11 29.93
CA VAL A 338 22.50 -38.37 28.75
C VAL A 338 21.35 -37.76 27.93
N GLU A 339 20.25 -38.50 27.74
CA GLU A 339 19.05 -38.03 27.02
C GLU A 339 18.30 -36.93 27.78
N SER A 340 18.45 -36.84 29.10
CA SER A 340 17.87 -35.77 29.92
C SER A 340 18.58 -34.42 29.79
N LYS A 341 19.49 -34.26 28.81
CA LYS A 341 20.24 -33.04 28.57
C LYS A 341 19.29 -31.85 28.36
N PRO A 342 19.38 -30.79 29.20
CA PRO A 342 18.51 -29.65 29.07
C PRO A 342 18.81 -28.88 27.79
N ALA A 343 17.75 -28.40 27.12
CA ALA A 343 17.87 -27.42 26.06
C ALA A 343 18.32 -26.07 26.64
N LEU A 344 18.97 -25.25 25.81
CA LEU A 344 19.29 -23.87 26.18
C LEU A 344 18.02 -23.07 26.39
N VAL A 345 18.06 -22.14 27.36
CA VAL A 345 16.95 -21.20 27.59
C VAL A 345 16.78 -20.33 26.34
N SER A 346 15.57 -20.33 25.78
CA SER A 346 15.28 -19.61 24.53
C SER A 346 15.18 -18.10 24.79
N VAL A 347 15.89 -17.32 23.98
CA VAL A 347 15.85 -15.85 24.01
C VAL A 347 15.86 -15.32 22.58
N ASN A 348 15.21 -14.17 22.35
CA ASN A 348 15.15 -13.56 21.02
C ASN A 348 16.53 -12.98 20.66
N VAL A 349 17.17 -13.56 19.64
CA VAL A 349 18.48 -13.12 19.14
C VAL A 349 18.43 -12.85 17.65
N THR A 350 19.22 -11.87 17.21
CA THR A 350 19.41 -11.55 15.78
C THR A 350 20.65 -12.25 15.21
N ILE A 351 21.64 -12.50 16.07
CA ILE A 351 22.88 -13.20 15.75
C ILE A 351 22.78 -14.62 16.30
N GLN A 352 22.98 -15.60 15.42
CA GLN A 352 22.84 -17.01 15.78
C GLN A 352 24.05 -17.51 16.59
N PRO A 353 23.85 -18.48 17.51
CA PRO A 353 24.93 -19.09 18.26
C PRO A 353 25.91 -19.85 17.35
N LYS A 354 27.19 -19.86 17.71
CA LYS A 354 28.29 -20.45 16.92
C LYS A 354 28.77 -21.78 17.48
N ILE A 355 28.65 -21.98 18.79
CA ILE A 355 29.12 -23.20 19.47
C ILE A 355 28.02 -23.76 20.37
N THR A 356 28.08 -25.06 20.62
CA THR A 356 27.28 -25.68 21.69
C THR A 356 27.93 -25.41 23.04
N ILE A 357 27.11 -25.36 24.10
CA ILE A 357 27.57 -25.13 25.47
C ILE A 357 28.62 -26.15 25.94
N ASP A 358 28.62 -27.37 25.39
CA ASP A 358 29.62 -28.41 25.70
C ASP A 358 31.06 -27.98 25.35
N LYS A 359 31.22 -27.14 24.31
CA LYS A 359 32.55 -26.67 23.86
C LYS A 359 33.20 -25.68 24.83
N LEU A 360 32.46 -25.09 25.76
CA LEU A 360 33.05 -24.29 26.85
C LEU A 360 33.83 -25.17 27.84
N GLY A 361 33.34 -26.38 28.08
CA GLY A 361 33.89 -27.31 29.07
C GLY A 361 33.56 -26.94 30.52
N SER A 362 33.52 -27.95 31.39
CA SER A 362 33.12 -27.82 32.80
C SER A 362 34.00 -26.84 33.59
N LYS A 363 35.31 -26.78 33.29
CA LYS A 363 36.24 -25.86 33.95
C LYS A 363 35.84 -24.39 33.72
N ARG A 364 35.59 -23.99 32.47
CA ARG A 364 35.21 -22.62 32.13
C ARG A 364 33.83 -22.25 32.67
N ILE A 365 32.88 -23.19 32.64
CA ILE A 365 31.54 -22.99 33.18
C ILE A 365 31.58 -22.73 34.69
N ASN A 366 32.39 -23.50 35.43
CA ASN A 366 32.61 -23.26 36.86
C ASN A 366 33.32 -21.94 37.14
N GLU A 367 34.30 -21.54 36.33
CA GLU A 367 34.95 -20.22 36.43
C GLU A 367 33.95 -19.08 36.26
N ILE A 368 33.06 -19.15 35.25
CA ILE A 368 32.04 -18.13 34.98
C ILE A 368 31.03 -18.06 36.14
N LEU A 369 30.48 -19.20 36.57
CA LEU A 369 29.47 -19.26 37.64
C LEU A 369 30.02 -18.91 39.02
N GLY A 370 31.31 -19.13 39.27
CA GLY A 370 31.99 -18.81 40.54
C GLY A 370 32.57 -17.38 40.60
N SER A 371 32.51 -16.63 39.51
CA SER A 371 32.98 -15.25 39.42
C SER A 371 31.86 -14.23 39.63
N ASP A 372 32.21 -12.94 39.76
CA ASP A 372 31.30 -11.80 39.83
C ASP A 372 30.98 -11.18 38.44
N LEU A 373 31.28 -11.91 37.34
CA LEU A 373 31.13 -11.39 35.97
C LEU A 373 29.68 -11.06 35.61
N PHE A 374 28.70 -11.81 36.15
CA PHE A 374 27.28 -11.52 35.94
C PHE A 374 26.89 -10.19 36.60
N GLU A 375 27.31 -10.00 37.84
CA GLU A 375 27.04 -8.80 38.63
C GLU A 375 27.78 -7.57 38.05
N GLN A 376 29.01 -7.74 37.56
CA GLN A 376 29.74 -6.69 36.84
C GLN A 376 29.03 -6.28 35.54
N PHE A 377 28.50 -7.25 34.76
CA PHE A 377 27.74 -6.95 33.56
C PHE A 377 26.45 -6.20 33.89
N GLU A 378 25.72 -6.63 34.93
CA GLU A 378 24.50 -5.96 35.37
C GLU A 378 24.75 -4.51 35.76
N GLN A 379 25.84 -4.21 36.48
CA GLN A 379 26.24 -2.84 36.81
C GLN A 379 26.57 -2.00 35.57
N LEU A 380 27.23 -2.59 34.56
CA LEU A 380 27.53 -1.88 33.32
C LEU A 380 26.26 -1.58 32.52
N SER A 381 25.34 -2.54 32.47
CA SER A 381 24.05 -2.39 31.79
C SER A 381 23.16 -1.36 32.51
N GLU A 382 23.15 -1.36 33.83
CA GLU A 382 22.46 -0.34 34.63
C GLU A 382 23.08 1.05 34.41
N LYS A 383 24.41 1.14 34.33
CA LYS A 383 25.11 2.40 34.02
C LYS A 383 24.79 2.90 32.61
N ASP A 384 24.72 2.00 31.63
CA ASP A 384 24.33 2.34 30.26
C ASP A 384 22.90 2.90 30.22
N SER A 385 21.94 2.18 30.83
CA SER A 385 20.52 2.58 30.88
C SER A 385 20.25 3.88 31.65
N LYS A 386 21.13 4.30 32.56
CA LYS A 386 21.02 5.57 33.31
C LYS A 386 21.65 6.78 32.61
N THR A 387 22.31 6.58 31.47
CA THR A 387 22.88 7.69 30.70
C THR A 387 21.74 8.58 30.20
N PRO A 388 21.83 9.93 30.24
CA PRO A 388 20.76 10.82 29.75
C PRO A 388 20.37 10.60 28.27
N ALA A 389 21.19 9.86 27.53
CA ALA A 389 20.96 9.35 26.19
C ALA A 389 20.31 7.95 26.15
N ALA A 390 19.69 7.49 27.23
CA ALA A 390 18.94 6.24 27.27
C ALA A 390 17.89 6.23 26.15
N ALA A 391 17.75 5.10 25.46
CA ALA A 391 16.91 4.98 24.27
C ALA A 391 15.47 5.48 24.48
N ALA A 392 14.89 5.26 25.67
CA ALA A 392 13.56 5.71 26.02
C ALA A 392 13.43 7.25 26.11
N ASP A 393 14.43 7.93 26.67
CA ASP A 393 14.41 9.39 26.85
C ASP A 393 14.65 10.12 25.53
N VAL A 394 15.52 9.56 24.69
CA VAL A 394 15.73 10.04 23.32
C VAL A 394 14.47 9.86 22.49
N ALA A 395 13.76 8.74 22.63
CA ALA A 395 12.49 8.49 21.95
C ALA A 395 11.39 9.49 22.37
N ASP A 396 11.30 9.84 23.65
CA ASP A 396 10.36 10.86 24.12
C ASP A 396 10.68 12.26 23.58
N ILE A 397 11.97 12.62 23.45
CA ILE A 397 12.39 13.87 22.79
C ILE A 397 12.08 13.84 21.29
N GLU A 398 12.36 12.73 20.60
CA GLU A 398 11.99 12.55 19.20
C GLU A 398 10.47 12.72 19.00
N LYS A 399 9.67 12.13 19.90
CA LYS A 399 8.20 12.27 19.92
C LYS A 399 7.79 13.71 20.13
N LEU A 400 8.41 14.41 21.09
CA LEU A 400 8.14 15.82 21.37
C LEU A 400 8.40 16.71 20.15
N ILE A 401 9.55 16.56 19.51
CA ILE A 401 9.93 17.37 18.34
C ILE A 401 9.03 17.04 17.15
N SER A 402 8.75 15.76 16.91
CA SER A 402 7.89 15.31 15.82
C SER A 402 6.47 15.88 15.95
N PHE A 403 5.88 15.81 17.14
CA PHE A 403 4.57 16.38 17.41
C PHE A 403 4.58 17.92 17.36
N HIS A 404 5.61 18.58 17.89
CA HIS A 404 5.75 20.04 17.80
C HIS A 404 5.80 20.53 16.35
N ASN A 405 6.53 19.83 15.49
CA ASN A 405 6.69 20.19 14.08
C ASN A 405 5.43 19.91 13.26
N ASN A 406 4.81 18.74 13.44
CA ASN A 406 3.85 18.22 12.46
C ASN A 406 2.39 18.20 12.96
N LEU A 407 2.11 18.19 14.27
CA LEU A 407 0.75 17.95 14.76
C LEU A 407 -0.24 19.01 14.29
N TYR A 408 0.13 20.29 14.24
CA TYR A 408 -0.77 21.33 13.75
C TYR A 408 -1.16 21.13 12.28
N ARG A 409 -0.20 20.75 11.42
CA ARG A 409 -0.47 20.38 10.02
C ARG A 409 -1.44 19.19 9.96
N LEU A 410 -1.28 18.19 10.83
CA LEU A 410 -2.24 17.08 10.90
C LEU A 410 -3.64 17.59 11.25
N LEU A 411 -3.78 18.46 12.26
CA LEU A 411 -5.08 19.03 12.63
C LEU A 411 -5.72 19.78 11.47
N MET A 412 -4.94 20.52 10.68
CA MET A 412 -5.42 21.23 9.48
C MET A 412 -5.84 20.27 8.35
N ASN A 413 -5.32 19.04 8.33
CA ASN A 413 -5.62 18.02 7.33
C ASN A 413 -6.61 16.94 7.81
N PHE A 414 -7.01 16.98 9.09
CA PHE A 414 -7.85 15.97 9.71
C PHE A 414 -9.13 16.59 10.31
N VAL A 415 -8.98 17.61 11.15
CA VAL A 415 -10.10 18.24 11.86
C VAL A 415 -10.84 19.21 10.95
N THR A 416 -10.12 20.07 10.23
CA THR A 416 -10.71 21.21 9.49
C THR A 416 -10.61 21.08 7.97
N PHE A 417 -9.63 20.30 7.45
CA PHE A 417 -9.28 20.26 6.02
C PHE A 417 -8.89 21.63 5.45
N GLU A 418 -8.42 22.56 6.29
CA GLU A 418 -8.04 23.90 5.89
C GLU A 418 -6.98 23.91 4.78
N ASP A 419 -6.00 23.01 4.87
CA ASP A 419 -4.92 22.88 3.88
C ASP A 419 -5.43 22.44 2.48
N PHE A 420 -6.63 21.87 2.37
CA PHE A 420 -7.26 21.55 1.08
C PHE A 420 -7.93 22.76 0.43
N PHE A 421 -8.40 23.71 1.24
CA PHE A 421 -9.05 24.92 0.77
C PHE A 421 -8.08 26.09 0.58
N ASP A 422 -6.86 25.97 1.10
CA ASP A 422 -5.74 26.85 0.81
C ASP A 422 -5.19 26.56 -0.59
N LEU A 423 -5.33 27.51 -1.52
CA LEU A 423 -4.95 27.35 -2.92
C LEU A 423 -3.53 27.83 -3.23
N ASP A 424 -2.94 28.63 -2.35
CA ASP A 424 -1.74 29.41 -2.64
C ASP A 424 -0.54 28.91 -1.83
N THR A 425 -0.73 28.67 -0.54
CA THR A 425 0.38 28.46 0.39
C THR A 425 0.60 27.01 0.80
N ARG A 426 -0.48 26.26 1.00
CA ARG A 426 -0.43 24.90 1.57
C ARG A 426 -1.05 23.87 0.63
N ARG A 427 -0.76 22.60 0.90
CA ARG A 427 -1.27 21.45 0.16
C ARG A 427 -1.83 20.45 1.14
N ALA A 428 -2.95 19.83 0.77
CA ALA A 428 -3.54 18.82 1.61
C ALA A 428 -2.66 17.57 1.65
N ALA A 429 -2.57 16.93 2.81
CA ALA A 429 -1.72 15.77 3.03
C ALA A 429 -2.10 14.58 2.11
N PHE A 430 -3.38 14.43 1.72
CA PHE A 430 -3.82 13.39 0.78
C PHE A 430 -3.51 13.69 -0.70
N GLN A 431 -3.07 14.90 -1.05
CA GLN A 431 -2.66 15.24 -2.42
C GLN A 431 -1.22 14.78 -2.66
N SER A 432 -1.03 13.87 -3.61
CA SER A 432 0.25 13.22 -3.89
C SER A 432 1.07 13.81 -5.04
N GLY A 433 0.55 14.83 -5.72
CA GLY A 433 1.23 15.45 -6.87
C GLY A 433 0.28 16.09 -7.88
N ARG A 434 0.79 16.27 -9.10
CA ARG A 434 0.10 16.90 -10.24
C ARG A 434 0.16 16.02 -11.47
N LEU A 435 -0.97 15.82 -12.15
CA LEU A 435 -1.04 15.06 -13.40
C LEU A 435 -1.23 16.01 -14.59
N PHE A 436 -0.31 15.97 -15.54
CA PHE A 436 -0.42 16.63 -16.83
C PHE A 436 -0.94 15.66 -17.88
N ILE A 437 -2.11 15.97 -18.45
CA ILE A 437 -2.73 15.16 -19.50
C ILE A 437 -3.56 16.05 -20.44
N ASP A 438 -3.34 15.88 -21.74
CA ASP A 438 -4.11 16.55 -22.81
C ASP A 438 -4.21 18.09 -22.65
N GLY A 439 -3.09 18.74 -22.36
CA GLY A 439 -3.05 20.20 -22.17
C GLY A 439 -3.77 20.69 -20.91
N ARG A 440 -4.00 19.80 -19.94
CA ARG A 440 -4.62 20.11 -18.64
C ARG A 440 -3.69 19.64 -17.51
N CYS A 441 -3.78 20.30 -16.36
CA CYS A 441 -3.08 19.92 -15.14
C CYS A 441 -4.09 19.67 -14.01
N CYS A 442 -4.20 18.42 -13.56
CA CYS A 442 -5.01 18.03 -12.42
C CYS A 442 -4.17 18.12 -11.14
N LEU A 443 -4.64 18.91 -10.16
CA LEU A 443 -3.98 19.12 -8.87
C LEU A 443 -4.51 18.19 -7.76
N LEU A 444 -5.71 17.64 -7.93
CA LEU A 444 -6.26 16.65 -7.01
C LEU A 444 -5.87 15.24 -7.48
N CYS A 445 -4.68 14.80 -7.05
CA CYS A 445 -4.18 13.45 -7.30
C CYS A 445 -3.99 12.71 -5.97
N ILE A 446 -4.63 11.55 -5.79
CA ILE A 446 -4.59 10.75 -4.55
C ILE A 446 -3.96 9.39 -4.87
N PRO A 447 -3.09 8.86 -4.00
CA PRO A 447 -2.52 7.53 -4.20
C PRO A 447 -3.59 6.44 -3.95
N VAL A 448 -3.57 5.40 -4.77
CA VAL A 448 -4.56 4.32 -4.71
C VAL A 448 -3.85 2.97 -4.66
N ASN A 449 -4.20 2.15 -3.67
CA ASN A 449 -3.63 0.80 -3.56
C ASN A 449 -4.32 -0.19 -4.51
N ASP A 450 -5.65 -0.16 -4.59
CA ASP A 450 -6.45 -1.07 -5.42
C ASP A 450 -7.51 -0.29 -6.20
N ILE A 451 -7.34 -0.21 -7.53
CA ILE A 451 -8.25 0.51 -8.43
C ILE A 451 -9.66 -0.06 -8.36
N SER A 452 -9.80 -1.39 -8.32
CA SER A 452 -11.10 -2.05 -8.39
C SER A 452 -11.92 -1.75 -7.15
N LYS A 453 -11.34 -1.94 -5.96
CA LYS A 453 -12.00 -1.58 -4.69
C LYS A 453 -12.31 -0.09 -4.63
N HIS A 454 -11.33 0.75 -4.97
CA HIS A 454 -11.47 2.20 -4.88
C HIS A 454 -12.60 2.74 -5.77
N THR A 455 -12.75 2.19 -6.99
CA THR A 455 -13.79 2.66 -7.94
C THR A 455 -15.22 2.48 -7.45
N THR A 456 -15.49 1.49 -6.57
CA THR A 456 -16.85 1.21 -6.08
C THR A 456 -17.43 2.38 -5.30
N LEU A 457 -16.64 2.93 -4.38
CA LEU A 457 -17.06 4.01 -3.50
C LEU A 457 -16.78 5.39 -4.12
N ALA A 458 -15.67 5.54 -4.85
CA ALA A 458 -15.34 6.79 -5.53
C ALA A 458 -16.36 7.21 -6.61
N ASN A 459 -17.15 6.30 -7.17
CA ASN A 459 -18.21 6.63 -8.14
C ASN A 459 -19.32 7.54 -7.56
N TYR A 460 -19.48 7.56 -6.23
CA TYR A 460 -20.45 8.44 -5.53
C TYR A 460 -19.93 9.86 -5.29
N SER A 461 -18.66 10.15 -5.61
CA SER A 461 -18.08 11.51 -5.50
C SER A 461 -18.64 12.50 -6.54
N GLU A 462 -19.28 11.98 -7.60
CA GLU A 462 -19.71 12.74 -8.80
C GLU A 462 -18.58 13.53 -9.50
N LEU A 463 -17.32 13.15 -9.26
CA LEU A 463 -16.14 13.68 -9.93
C LEU A 463 -15.81 12.84 -11.18
N PHE A 464 -15.25 13.48 -12.20
CA PHE A 464 -14.64 12.76 -13.32
C PHE A 464 -13.25 12.31 -12.88
N LEU A 465 -13.02 10.99 -12.83
CA LEU A 465 -11.80 10.43 -12.25
C LEU A 465 -11.01 9.64 -13.30
N LEU A 466 -9.70 9.90 -13.34
CA LEU A 466 -8.71 9.22 -14.16
C LEU A 466 -7.83 8.37 -13.26
N TYR A 467 -7.92 7.05 -13.37
CA TYR A 467 -6.99 6.14 -12.70
C TYR A 467 -5.78 5.93 -13.60
N CYS A 468 -4.60 6.24 -13.07
CA CYS A 468 -3.36 6.17 -13.80
C CYS A 468 -2.36 5.25 -13.10
N GLU A 469 -1.75 4.36 -13.87
CA GLU A 469 -0.54 3.66 -13.47
C GLU A 469 0.66 4.53 -13.82
N CYS A 470 1.41 4.94 -12.81
CA CYS A 470 2.61 5.73 -12.92
C CYS A 470 3.82 4.80 -12.81
N SER A 471 4.72 4.87 -13.77
CA SER A 471 5.96 4.09 -13.75
C SER A 471 7.16 4.99 -13.95
N ARG A 472 8.24 4.71 -13.24
CA ARG A 472 9.51 5.41 -13.39
C ARG A 472 10.59 4.40 -13.67
N LYS A 473 11.32 4.59 -14.78
CA LYS A 473 12.32 3.62 -15.26
C LYS A 473 13.70 3.76 -14.64
N ASN A 474 13.90 4.64 -13.65
CA ASN A 474 15.16 4.80 -12.91
C ASN A 474 14.90 5.27 -11.47
N PRO A 475 15.44 4.60 -10.44
CA PRO A 475 15.79 5.25 -9.18
C PRO A 475 17.30 5.57 -9.15
N PRO A 476 17.74 6.62 -8.42
CA PRO A 476 19.15 6.99 -8.30
C PRO A 476 20.04 5.95 -7.57
N VAL A 477 19.51 4.80 -7.13
CA VAL A 477 20.27 3.88 -6.27
C VAL A 477 20.23 2.38 -6.68
N ASN A 478 19.18 1.83 -7.30
CA ASN A 478 19.04 0.35 -7.40
C ASN A 478 18.47 -0.27 -8.69
N GLY A 479 18.27 0.48 -9.79
CA GLY A 479 17.91 -0.11 -11.09
C GLY A 479 16.54 -0.82 -11.20
N ASN A 480 15.72 -0.83 -10.15
CA ASN A 480 14.37 -1.41 -10.16
C ASN A 480 13.33 -0.40 -10.67
N GLN A 481 12.37 -0.87 -11.48
CA GLN A 481 11.26 -0.05 -11.96
C GLN A 481 10.24 0.16 -10.84
N GLU A 482 10.12 1.40 -10.37
CA GLU A 482 9.10 1.78 -9.39
C GLU A 482 7.75 1.99 -10.08
N LYS A 483 6.68 1.50 -9.44
CA LYS A 483 5.30 1.65 -9.91
C LYS A 483 4.44 2.21 -8.79
N LYS A 484 3.59 3.17 -9.13
CA LYS A 484 2.62 3.79 -8.24
C LYS A 484 1.30 3.94 -8.98
N THR A 485 0.19 3.77 -8.27
CA THR A 485 -1.13 3.99 -8.84
C THR A 485 -1.75 5.21 -8.20
N ILE A 486 -2.34 6.08 -9.02
CA ILE A 486 -2.99 7.31 -8.57
C ILE A 486 -4.38 7.43 -9.19
N VAL A 487 -5.24 8.19 -8.53
CA VAL A 487 -6.47 8.73 -9.11
C VAL A 487 -6.35 10.24 -9.21
N ALA A 488 -6.58 10.78 -10.40
CA ALA A 488 -6.62 12.21 -10.65
C ALA A 488 -8.07 12.65 -10.91
N ALA A 489 -8.52 13.70 -10.24
CA ALA A 489 -9.83 14.29 -10.48
C ALA A 489 -9.74 15.40 -11.54
N MET A 490 -10.52 15.25 -12.61
CA MET A 490 -10.71 16.27 -13.65
C MET A 490 -11.95 17.09 -13.32
N THR A 491 -11.74 18.30 -12.80
CA THR A 491 -12.84 19.14 -12.29
C THR A 491 -13.23 20.28 -13.22
N ALA A 492 -12.38 20.63 -14.18
CA ALA A 492 -12.62 21.64 -15.20
C ALA A 492 -12.10 21.18 -16.58
N GLY A 493 -12.68 21.73 -17.65
CA GLY A 493 -12.37 21.31 -19.02
C GLY A 493 -13.48 20.53 -19.70
N ASP A 494 -13.05 19.67 -20.60
CA ASP A 494 -13.89 18.77 -21.39
C ASP A 494 -13.30 17.36 -21.31
N SER A 495 -14.13 16.36 -21.60
CA SER A 495 -13.70 14.96 -21.57
C SER A 495 -13.30 14.44 -22.95
N ASP A 496 -13.14 15.31 -23.95
CA ASP A 496 -12.78 14.87 -25.29
C ASP A 496 -11.34 14.36 -25.26
N PHE A 497 -11.06 13.27 -26.00
CA PHE A 497 -9.76 12.61 -26.07
C PHE A 497 -9.18 12.06 -24.74
N LEU A 498 -9.95 12.05 -23.65
CA LEU A 498 -9.60 11.30 -22.44
C LEU A 498 -10.04 9.84 -22.63
N LEU A 499 -9.10 9.00 -23.06
CA LEU A 499 -9.32 7.59 -23.36
C LEU A 499 -8.44 6.73 -22.46
N GLU A 500 -8.93 5.52 -22.15
CA GLU A 500 -8.11 4.49 -21.53
C GLU A 500 -6.92 4.16 -22.45
N GLY A 501 -5.74 4.01 -21.86
CA GLY A 501 -4.47 3.83 -22.57
C GLY A 501 -3.74 5.13 -22.93
N ARG A 502 -4.33 6.30 -22.71
CA ARG A 502 -3.65 7.59 -22.95
C ARG A 502 -2.50 7.81 -21.97
N ASN A 503 -1.38 8.33 -22.48
CA ASN A 503 -0.23 8.69 -21.66
C ASN A 503 -0.35 10.14 -21.16
N GLY A 504 0.19 10.38 -19.97
CA GLY A 504 0.38 11.67 -19.34
C GLY A 504 1.66 11.66 -18.51
N VAL A 505 1.94 12.77 -17.85
CA VAL A 505 3.12 12.92 -16.97
C VAL A 505 2.63 13.25 -15.58
N PHE A 506 2.99 12.45 -14.59
CA PHE A 506 2.70 12.72 -13.19
C PHE A 506 3.96 13.25 -12.50
N ILE A 507 3.82 14.37 -11.79
CA ILE A 507 4.89 14.95 -10.98
C ILE A 507 4.47 14.79 -9.52
N ASP A 508 5.25 14.06 -8.73
CA ASP A 508 4.98 13.91 -7.30
C ASP A 508 5.32 15.19 -6.49
N ASN A 509 5.05 15.17 -5.19
CA ASN A 509 5.32 16.33 -4.34
C ASN A 509 6.81 16.59 -4.11
N ASP A 510 7.65 15.56 -4.29
CA ASP A 510 9.12 15.66 -4.22
C ASP A 510 9.74 16.21 -5.52
N GLY A 511 8.92 16.37 -6.57
CA GLY A 511 9.32 16.91 -7.86
C GLY A 511 9.83 15.87 -8.85
N HIS A 512 9.69 14.57 -8.57
CA HIS A 512 10.04 13.52 -9.50
C HIS A 512 8.98 13.35 -10.59
N ASP A 513 9.45 13.04 -11.78
CA ASP A 513 8.68 12.78 -12.97
C ASP A 513 8.37 11.28 -13.14
N TRP A 514 7.11 10.99 -13.43
CA TRP A 514 6.58 9.64 -13.61
C TRP A 514 5.81 9.56 -14.94
N ASP A 515 6.06 8.50 -15.71
CA ASP A 515 5.26 8.18 -16.89
C ASP A 515 3.90 7.67 -16.43
N ALA A 516 2.83 8.43 -16.65
CA ALA A 516 1.48 8.06 -16.26
C ALA A 516 0.70 7.48 -17.46
N LYS A 517 0.04 6.35 -17.27
CA LYS A 517 -0.86 5.76 -18.26
C LYS A 517 -2.25 5.59 -17.67
N VAL A 518 -3.26 6.14 -18.34
CA VAL A 518 -4.66 6.01 -17.92
C VAL A 518 -5.09 4.56 -18.10
N VAL A 519 -5.54 3.92 -17.02
CA VAL A 519 -5.99 2.52 -17.02
C VAL A 519 -7.51 2.43 -16.98
N LYS A 520 -8.16 3.30 -16.21
CA LYS A 520 -9.61 3.28 -16.01
C LYS A 520 -10.16 4.69 -15.85
N ILE A 521 -11.34 4.94 -16.40
CA ILE A 521 -12.01 6.25 -16.32
C ILE A 521 -13.39 6.11 -15.67
N ILE A 522 -13.69 6.97 -14.69
CA ILE A 522 -15.06 7.19 -14.22
C ILE A 522 -15.58 8.47 -14.89
N SER A 523 -16.50 8.31 -15.82
CA SER A 523 -17.07 9.41 -16.58
C SER A 523 -18.23 10.08 -15.84
N LYS A 524 -18.03 11.33 -15.41
CA LYS A 524 -19.07 12.23 -14.86
C LYS A 524 -19.03 13.59 -15.58
N PRO A 525 -20.10 14.39 -15.58
CA PRO A 525 -20.07 15.70 -16.24
C PRO A 525 -18.96 16.61 -15.68
N ILE A 526 -18.11 17.18 -16.54
CA ILE A 526 -17.02 18.09 -16.15
C ILE A 526 -17.50 19.55 -16.11
N SER A 527 -18.26 19.97 -17.12
CA SER A 527 -18.80 21.34 -17.26
C SER A 527 -20.21 21.34 -17.85
N ILE A 528 -20.98 22.39 -17.55
CA ILE A 528 -22.34 22.58 -18.11
C ILE A 528 -22.27 22.76 -19.63
N SER A 529 -21.27 23.51 -20.12
CA SER A 529 -21.07 23.75 -21.55
C SER A 529 -20.86 22.47 -22.35
N GLN A 530 -20.21 21.47 -21.75
CA GLN A 530 -20.04 20.17 -22.39
C GLN A 530 -21.37 19.42 -22.50
N ALA A 531 -22.17 19.42 -21.44
CA ALA A 531 -23.44 18.71 -21.37
C ALA A 531 -24.48 19.18 -22.40
N ILE A 532 -24.38 20.43 -22.85
CA ILE A 532 -25.21 20.99 -23.94
C ILE A 532 -25.01 20.20 -25.24
N TRP A 533 -23.77 19.83 -25.56
CA TRP A 533 -23.42 19.21 -26.83
C TRP A 533 -23.36 17.68 -26.79
N ASP A 534 -23.37 17.10 -25.58
CA ASP A 534 -23.28 15.65 -25.37
C ASP A 534 -24.35 14.83 -26.12
N PRO A 535 -25.65 15.21 -26.14
CA PRO A 535 -26.66 14.49 -26.91
C PRO A 535 -26.36 14.44 -28.42
N TYR A 536 -25.90 15.56 -28.98
CA TYR A 536 -25.55 15.66 -30.40
C TYR A 536 -24.31 14.83 -30.73
N LYS A 537 -23.29 14.83 -29.86
CA LYS A 537 -22.10 13.98 -30.00
C LYS A 537 -22.49 12.50 -30.00
N ARG A 538 -23.40 12.07 -29.11
CA ARG A 538 -23.89 10.68 -29.06
C ARG A 538 -24.66 10.30 -30.33
N LEU A 539 -25.52 11.18 -30.84
CA LEU A 539 -26.24 10.96 -32.08
C LEU A 539 -25.27 10.82 -33.27
N GLY A 540 -24.25 11.69 -33.36
CA GLY A 540 -23.21 11.60 -34.38
C GLY A 540 -22.44 10.29 -34.35
N ARG A 541 -22.05 9.82 -33.14
CA ARG A 541 -21.41 8.50 -32.97
C ARG A 541 -22.34 7.37 -33.41
N PHE A 542 -23.61 7.41 -32.99
CA PHE A 542 -24.59 6.40 -33.40
C PHE A 542 -24.77 6.36 -34.93
N ILE A 543 -24.89 7.51 -35.60
CA ILE A 543 -24.96 7.57 -37.07
C ILE A 543 -23.69 6.97 -37.69
N THR A 544 -22.52 7.31 -37.16
CA THR A 544 -21.24 6.78 -37.63
C THR A 544 -21.18 5.26 -37.46
N ASP A 545 -21.62 4.74 -36.32
CA ASP A 545 -21.66 3.30 -36.04
C ASP A 545 -22.64 2.56 -36.97
N GLN A 546 -23.79 3.17 -37.28
CA GLN A 546 -24.74 2.60 -38.26
C GLN A 546 -24.15 2.61 -39.67
N ILE A 547 -23.45 3.68 -40.07
CA ILE A 547 -22.76 3.75 -41.36
C ILE A 547 -21.65 2.70 -41.41
N ASN A 548 -20.86 2.55 -40.35
CA ASN A 548 -19.80 1.53 -40.26
C ASN A 548 -20.38 0.12 -40.30
N LYS A 549 -21.46 -0.15 -39.57
CA LYS A 549 -22.17 -1.44 -39.64
C LYS A 549 -22.71 -1.71 -41.04
N TRP A 550 -23.27 -0.70 -41.71
CA TRP A 550 -23.76 -0.82 -43.07
C TRP A 550 -22.62 -1.06 -44.08
N ALA A 551 -21.52 -0.33 -43.96
CA ALA A 551 -20.31 -0.52 -44.77
C ALA A 551 -19.74 -1.94 -44.60
N ASN A 552 -19.57 -2.38 -43.35
CA ASN A 552 -19.09 -3.72 -43.03
C ASN A 552 -20.06 -4.81 -43.52
N SER A 553 -21.38 -4.57 -43.47
CA SER A 553 -22.38 -5.50 -44.01
C SER A 553 -22.36 -5.60 -45.54
N LYS A 554 -21.94 -4.53 -46.23
CA LYS A 554 -21.70 -4.55 -47.68
C LYS A 554 -20.41 -5.26 -48.03
N ASP A 555 -19.35 -5.07 -47.26
CA ASP A 555 -18.10 -5.82 -47.44
C ASP A 555 -18.31 -7.32 -47.20
N SER A 556 -19.10 -7.71 -46.18
CA SER A 556 -19.48 -9.10 -45.97
C SER A 556 -20.42 -9.64 -47.06
N ALA A 557 -21.36 -8.83 -47.58
CA ALA A 557 -22.22 -9.26 -48.69
C ALA A 557 -21.46 -9.40 -50.01
N VAL A 558 -20.43 -8.58 -50.26
CA VAL A 558 -19.52 -8.69 -51.42
C VAL A 558 -18.59 -9.90 -51.28
N LEU A 559 -18.10 -10.20 -50.07
CA LEU A 559 -17.35 -11.43 -49.77
C LEU A 559 -18.24 -12.68 -49.87
N ASP A 560 -19.51 -12.62 -49.45
CA ASP A 560 -20.47 -13.73 -49.57
C ASP A 560 -20.95 -13.93 -51.01
N THR A 561 -21.06 -12.88 -51.83
CA THR A 561 -21.33 -13.03 -53.27
C THR A 561 -20.09 -13.50 -54.03
N ALA A 562 -18.88 -13.14 -53.61
CA ALA A 562 -17.64 -13.71 -54.14
C ALA A 562 -17.49 -15.21 -53.75
N ASN A 563 -17.85 -15.58 -52.52
CA ASN A 563 -17.84 -16.98 -52.06
C ASN A 563 -18.97 -17.82 -52.69
N LYS A 564 -20.17 -17.24 -52.92
CA LYS A 564 -21.28 -17.92 -53.61
C LYS A 564 -21.11 -17.98 -55.13
N ALA A 565 -20.34 -17.07 -55.75
CA ALA A 565 -19.99 -17.18 -57.17
C ALA A 565 -18.99 -18.31 -57.46
N VAL A 566 -18.32 -18.85 -56.44
CA VAL A 566 -17.40 -19.99 -56.56
C VAL A 566 -18.10 -21.33 -56.28
N GLN A 567 -19.32 -21.34 -55.73
CA GLN A 567 -20.06 -22.57 -55.44
C GLN A 567 -21.51 -22.48 -55.93
N THR A 568 -21.73 -23.10 -57.10
CA THR A 568 -23.00 -23.55 -57.73
C THR A 568 -23.98 -22.49 -58.29
N PRO A 569 -24.33 -22.57 -59.60
CA PRO A 569 -25.46 -21.87 -60.19
C PRO A 569 -26.71 -22.76 -60.19
N ASP A 570 -27.63 -22.56 -59.26
CA ASP A 570 -29.08 -22.69 -59.46
C ASP A 570 -29.81 -22.67 -58.11
N GLN A 571 -30.52 -21.57 -57.82
CA GLN A 571 -31.72 -21.66 -56.99
C GLN A 571 -32.68 -20.51 -57.30
N LYS A 572 -33.91 -20.88 -57.66
CA LYS A 572 -35.03 -20.00 -57.97
C LYS A 572 -35.41 -19.13 -56.77
N PHE A 573 -35.65 -17.86 -57.06
CA PHE A 573 -36.14 -16.83 -56.16
C PHE A 573 -37.60 -17.11 -55.75
N ASP A 574 -37.88 -17.28 -54.45
CA ASP A 574 -39.22 -17.54 -53.93
C ASP A 574 -39.92 -16.22 -53.55
N ILE A 575 -40.88 -15.81 -54.38
CA ILE A 575 -41.60 -14.53 -54.34
C ILE A 575 -42.60 -14.46 -53.17
N SER A 576 -42.99 -15.61 -52.60
CA SER A 576 -44.03 -15.71 -51.56
C SER A 576 -43.53 -15.28 -50.17
N LYS A 577 -42.29 -15.64 -49.78
CA LYS A 577 -41.64 -15.19 -48.53
C LYS A 577 -41.19 -13.72 -48.57
N SER A 578 -41.02 -13.17 -49.76
CA SER A 578 -40.61 -11.77 -49.96
C SER A 578 -41.80 -10.81 -49.86
N MET A 579 -43.02 -11.19 -50.25
CA MET A 579 -44.20 -10.31 -50.17
C MET A 579 -44.58 -9.89 -48.73
N GLY A 580 -44.41 -10.76 -47.73
CA GLY A 580 -44.66 -10.40 -46.32
C GLY A 580 -43.65 -9.39 -45.77
N ILE A 581 -42.40 -9.47 -46.23
CA ILE A 581 -41.32 -8.53 -45.88
C ILE A 581 -41.53 -7.20 -46.62
N PHE A 582 -41.94 -7.22 -47.89
CA PHE A 582 -42.26 -6.01 -48.65
C PHE A 582 -43.53 -5.31 -48.17
N ALA A 583 -44.53 -6.03 -47.65
CA ALA A 583 -45.71 -5.43 -47.03
C ALA A 583 -45.36 -4.73 -45.71
N ALA A 584 -44.52 -5.34 -44.86
CA ALA A 584 -44.05 -4.72 -43.62
C ALA A 584 -43.14 -3.49 -43.88
N ILE A 585 -42.26 -3.58 -44.89
CA ILE A 585 -41.43 -2.45 -45.34
C ILE A 585 -42.29 -1.35 -45.98
N GLY A 586 -43.31 -1.71 -46.77
CA GLY A 586 -44.25 -0.76 -47.38
C GLY A 586 -45.12 -0.03 -46.36
N LEU A 587 -45.57 -0.71 -45.30
CA LEU A 587 -46.28 -0.09 -44.17
C LEU A 587 -45.36 0.78 -43.32
N ALA A 588 -44.10 0.38 -43.11
CA ALA A 588 -43.10 1.18 -42.41
C ALA A 588 -42.70 2.44 -43.20
N LEU A 589 -42.51 2.33 -44.52
CA LEU A 589 -42.27 3.49 -45.40
C LEU A 589 -43.51 4.38 -45.50
N GLY A 590 -44.71 3.80 -45.51
CA GLY A 590 -45.97 4.55 -45.48
C GLY A 590 -46.14 5.36 -44.18
N ALA A 591 -45.79 4.77 -43.03
CA ALA A 591 -45.81 5.43 -41.73
C ALA A 591 -44.72 6.53 -41.60
N LEU A 592 -43.54 6.31 -42.19
CA LEU A 592 -42.51 7.35 -42.31
C LEU A 592 -42.96 8.47 -43.25
N GLY A 593 -43.64 8.12 -44.35
CA GLY A 593 -44.20 9.07 -45.31
C GLY A 593 -45.28 9.95 -44.68
N THR A 594 -46.19 9.37 -43.88
CA THR A 594 -47.22 10.13 -43.15
C THR A 594 -46.62 10.98 -42.03
N ALA A 595 -45.58 10.50 -41.33
CA ALA A 595 -44.85 11.29 -40.34
C ALA A 595 -44.09 12.46 -40.96
N LEU A 596 -43.42 12.25 -42.10
CA LEU A 596 -42.72 13.32 -42.81
C LEU A 596 -43.71 14.32 -43.42
N ALA A 597 -44.85 13.86 -43.94
CA ALA A 597 -45.90 14.72 -44.46
C ALA A 597 -46.57 15.55 -43.35
N SER A 598 -46.78 14.99 -42.16
CA SER A 598 -47.35 15.71 -41.02
C SER A 598 -46.37 16.74 -40.45
N ILE A 599 -45.07 16.43 -40.40
CA ILE A 599 -44.00 17.38 -40.05
C ILE A 599 -43.94 18.51 -41.08
N ALA A 600 -43.95 18.18 -42.38
CA ALA A 600 -43.92 19.17 -43.45
C ALA A 600 -45.14 20.09 -43.42
N SER A 601 -46.35 19.53 -43.28
CA SER A 601 -47.59 20.30 -43.15
C SER A 601 -47.57 21.23 -41.94
N SER A 602 -47.06 20.74 -40.80
CA SER A 602 -46.91 21.56 -39.58
C SER A 602 -45.87 22.67 -39.76
N LEU A 603 -44.77 22.41 -40.49
CA LEU A 603 -43.75 23.41 -40.81
C LEU A 603 -44.26 24.50 -41.75
N PHE A 604 -45.12 24.17 -42.71
CA PHE A 604 -45.72 25.16 -43.63
C PHE A 604 -46.77 26.07 -42.96
N GLN A 605 -47.33 25.66 -41.83
CA GLN A 605 -48.28 26.47 -41.05
C GLN A 605 -47.59 27.52 -40.15
N LEU A 606 -46.27 27.44 -39.97
CA LEU A 606 -45.52 28.32 -39.09
C LEU A 606 -45.18 29.66 -39.76
N LYS A 607 -45.39 30.75 -39.04
CA LYS A 607 -44.90 32.09 -39.44
C LYS A 607 -43.38 32.13 -39.32
N TRP A 608 -42.71 32.96 -40.12
CA TRP A 608 -41.23 33.07 -40.15
C TRP A 608 -40.61 33.32 -38.75
N TRP A 609 -41.28 34.08 -37.87
CA TRP A 609 -40.83 34.32 -36.49
C TRP A 609 -40.90 33.09 -35.57
N GLN A 610 -41.69 32.06 -35.93
CA GLN A 610 -41.88 30.87 -35.10
C GLN A 610 -40.77 29.85 -35.31
N PHE A 611 -40.03 29.93 -36.43
CA PHE A 611 -38.89 29.05 -36.70
C PHE A 611 -37.80 29.16 -35.62
N PRO A 612 -37.32 30.35 -35.20
CA PRO A 612 -36.40 30.47 -34.07
C PRO A 612 -36.91 29.82 -32.77
N LEU A 613 -38.21 29.97 -32.46
CA LEU A 613 -38.84 29.36 -31.29
C LEU A 613 -38.89 27.82 -31.38
N VAL A 614 -39.17 27.28 -32.56
CA VAL A 614 -39.14 25.83 -32.81
C VAL A 614 -37.73 25.27 -32.68
N PHE A 615 -36.72 25.95 -33.24
CA PHE A 615 -35.31 25.55 -33.06
C PHE A 615 -34.88 25.59 -31.59
N LEU A 616 -35.28 26.63 -30.86
CA LEU A 616 -35.03 26.73 -29.42
C LEU A 616 -35.74 25.62 -28.65
N GLY A 617 -36.99 25.32 -28.98
CA GLY A 617 -37.77 24.23 -28.37
C GLY A 617 -37.13 22.87 -28.58
N ILE A 618 -36.72 22.56 -29.82
CA ILE A 618 -35.99 21.32 -30.14
C ILE A 618 -34.66 21.27 -29.37
N PHE A 619 -33.91 22.37 -29.35
CA PHE A 619 -32.65 22.47 -28.61
C PHE A 619 -32.84 22.22 -27.11
N LEU A 620 -33.89 22.78 -26.49
CA LEU A 620 -34.22 22.56 -25.08
C LEU A 620 -34.69 21.14 -24.79
N ILE A 621 -35.47 20.52 -25.68
CA ILE A 621 -35.92 19.12 -25.50
C ILE A 621 -34.73 18.17 -25.58
N ILE A 622 -33.80 18.39 -26.52
CA ILE A 622 -32.62 17.53 -26.72
C ILE A 622 -31.58 17.78 -25.62
N SER A 623 -31.24 19.04 -25.36
CA SER A 623 -30.11 19.43 -24.49
C SER A 623 -30.52 19.64 -23.03
N GLY A 624 -31.75 20.11 -22.78
CA GLY A 624 -32.25 20.49 -21.46
C GLY A 624 -32.10 19.40 -20.39
N PRO A 625 -32.54 18.15 -20.64
CA PRO A 625 -32.38 17.07 -19.67
C PRO A 625 -30.91 16.81 -19.30
N SER A 626 -29.99 16.90 -20.27
CA SER A 626 -28.56 16.69 -20.05
C SER A 626 -27.93 17.84 -19.26
N VAL A 627 -28.33 19.08 -19.54
CA VAL A 627 -27.92 20.27 -18.79
C VAL A 627 -28.41 20.22 -17.34
N ILE A 628 -29.68 19.86 -17.11
CA ILE A 628 -30.25 19.73 -15.76
C ILE A 628 -29.52 18.63 -14.99
N LEU A 629 -29.31 17.46 -15.59
CA LEU A 629 -28.58 16.36 -14.96
C LEU A 629 -27.14 16.76 -14.62
N ALA A 630 -26.44 17.43 -15.54
CA ALA A 630 -25.11 17.94 -15.31
C ALA A 630 -25.11 18.97 -14.18
N TRP A 631 -26.03 19.92 -14.18
CA TRP A 631 -26.16 20.92 -13.12
C TRP A 631 -26.35 20.26 -11.74
N ILE A 632 -27.23 19.26 -11.62
CA ILE A 632 -27.44 18.51 -10.36
C ILE A 632 -26.14 17.81 -9.93
N LYS A 633 -25.50 17.06 -10.82
CA LYS A 633 -24.28 16.30 -10.51
C LYS A 633 -23.11 17.21 -10.12
N LEU A 634 -22.95 18.33 -10.82
CA LEU A 634 -21.90 19.31 -10.54
C LEU A 634 -22.05 19.95 -9.16
N HIS A 635 -23.28 20.20 -8.69
CA HIS A 635 -23.54 20.71 -7.33
C HIS A 635 -23.42 19.65 -6.23
N GLN A 636 -23.45 18.37 -6.61
CA GLN A 636 -23.31 17.23 -5.70
C GLN A 636 -21.87 16.74 -5.55
N ARG A 637 -20.91 17.31 -6.30
CA ARG A 637 -19.48 16.96 -6.21
C ARG A 637 -18.96 17.06 -4.79
N THR A 638 -18.38 15.97 -4.31
CA THR A 638 -17.87 15.85 -2.95
C THR A 638 -16.58 15.04 -2.91
N LEU A 639 -15.66 15.45 -2.03
CA LEU A 639 -14.40 14.76 -1.79
C LEU A 639 -14.57 13.51 -0.90
N GLY A 640 -15.63 13.44 -0.09
CA GLY A 640 -15.87 12.37 0.90
C GLY A 640 -15.68 10.95 0.35
N PRO A 641 -16.51 10.51 -0.61
CA PRO A 641 -16.40 9.16 -1.19
C PRO A 641 -15.07 8.89 -1.91
N LEU A 642 -14.38 9.93 -2.35
CA LEU A 642 -13.08 9.77 -3.00
C LEU A 642 -11.99 9.38 -1.99
N LEU A 643 -11.99 10.01 -0.82
CA LEU A 643 -11.03 9.71 0.25
C LEU A 643 -11.43 8.50 1.11
N GLU A 644 -12.73 8.26 1.30
CA GLU A 644 -13.22 7.04 1.96
C GLU A 644 -12.77 5.78 1.23
N ALA A 645 -12.73 5.82 -0.09
CA ALA A 645 -12.18 4.76 -0.92
C ALA A 645 -10.67 4.52 -0.69
N SER A 646 -9.97 5.51 -0.15
CA SER A 646 -8.55 5.47 0.24
C SER A 646 -8.34 5.22 1.74
N GLY A 647 -9.38 4.83 2.49
CA GLY A 647 -9.27 4.44 3.91
C GLY A 647 -9.52 5.56 4.93
N TRP A 648 -9.96 6.74 4.48
CA TRP A 648 -10.40 7.80 5.39
C TRP A 648 -11.84 7.56 5.87
N ALA A 649 -12.20 8.09 7.04
CA ALA A 649 -13.60 8.19 7.46
C ALA A 649 -13.97 9.66 7.53
N ILE A 650 -14.73 10.15 6.55
CA ILE A 650 -15.06 11.56 6.42
C ILE A 650 -16.47 11.83 6.92
N ASN A 651 -16.63 12.88 7.71
CA ASN A 651 -17.92 13.40 8.11
C ASN A 651 -18.41 14.45 7.11
N GLY A 652 -19.71 14.37 6.83
CA GLY A 652 -20.39 15.36 6.01
C GLY A 652 -19.98 15.34 4.54
N LYS A 653 -20.34 16.42 3.83
CA LYS A 653 -20.06 16.56 2.39
C LYS A 653 -19.07 17.69 2.19
N VAL A 654 -17.79 17.34 2.04
CA VAL A 654 -16.74 18.28 1.64
C VAL A 654 -16.95 18.63 0.17
N LYS A 655 -17.73 19.67 -0.12
CA LYS A 655 -18.17 20.00 -1.48
C LYS A 655 -17.07 20.67 -2.28
N ILE A 656 -16.97 20.29 -3.56
CA ILE A 656 -16.15 20.97 -4.54
C ILE A 656 -17.07 21.83 -5.41
N ASN A 657 -17.12 23.14 -5.12
CA ASN A 657 -17.90 24.09 -5.90
C ASN A 657 -17.19 24.43 -7.23
N PHE A 658 -17.83 25.22 -8.09
CA PHE A 658 -17.27 25.59 -9.39
C PHE A 658 -15.95 26.37 -9.31
N PHE A 659 -15.83 27.25 -8.31
CA PHE A 659 -14.60 28.03 -8.10
C PHE A 659 -13.43 27.11 -7.76
N LEU A 660 -13.57 26.31 -6.70
CA LEU A 660 -12.57 25.33 -6.29
C LEU A 660 -12.28 24.32 -7.40
N GLY A 661 -13.32 23.83 -8.09
CA GLY A 661 -13.16 22.93 -9.23
C GLY A 661 -12.36 23.53 -10.40
N GLY A 662 -12.53 24.84 -10.66
CA GLY A 662 -11.72 25.57 -11.65
C GLY A 662 -10.25 25.71 -11.23
N GLN A 663 -9.99 25.77 -9.93
CA GLN A 663 -8.62 25.85 -9.39
C GLN A 663 -7.95 24.49 -9.34
N LEU A 664 -8.68 23.40 -9.08
CA LEU A 664 -8.15 22.03 -9.03
C LEU A 664 -7.77 21.45 -10.39
N THR A 665 -8.22 22.05 -11.49
CA THR A 665 -7.80 21.67 -12.84
C THR A 665 -7.58 22.91 -13.70
N SER A 666 -6.32 23.18 -14.06
CA SER A 666 -5.97 24.27 -14.98
C SER A 666 -5.86 23.79 -16.42
N LYS A 667 -6.15 24.69 -17.37
CA LYS A 667 -5.97 24.47 -18.80
C LYS A 667 -4.69 25.14 -19.29
N ALA A 668 -4.13 24.64 -20.39
CA ALA A 668 -3.06 25.32 -21.09
C ALA A 668 -3.55 26.68 -21.60
N GLU A 669 -3.08 27.74 -20.97
CA GLU A 669 -3.27 29.11 -21.40
C GLU A 669 -1.96 29.64 -21.97
N LEU A 670 -2.06 30.51 -22.96
CA LEU A 670 -0.86 31.17 -23.46
C LEU A 670 -0.43 32.26 -22.46
N PRO A 671 0.88 32.50 -22.30
CA PRO A 671 1.36 33.57 -21.42
C PRO A 671 0.74 34.93 -21.79
N PRO A 672 0.52 35.83 -20.80
CA PRO A 672 -0.25 37.07 -20.96
C PRO A 672 0.32 38.10 -21.97
N ASN A 673 1.51 37.86 -22.53
CA ASN A 673 2.13 38.71 -23.55
C ASN A 673 2.52 37.93 -24.83
N SER A 674 1.77 36.88 -25.16
CA SER A 674 2.04 36.06 -26.35
C SER A 674 1.35 36.61 -27.60
N SER A 675 2.08 36.75 -28.70
CA SER A 675 1.52 37.04 -30.02
C SER A 675 1.19 35.74 -30.75
N ARG A 676 -0.05 35.59 -31.26
CA ARG A 676 -0.43 34.43 -32.10
C ARG A 676 -0.16 34.73 -33.57
N CYS A 677 0.60 33.88 -34.24
CA CYS A 677 0.65 33.87 -35.69
C CYS A 677 -0.55 33.09 -36.23
N TYR A 678 -1.46 33.76 -36.94
CA TYR A 678 -2.65 33.14 -37.54
C TYR A 678 -2.37 32.49 -38.91
N ILE A 679 -1.13 32.58 -39.40
CA ILE A 679 -0.70 31.95 -40.64
C ILE A 679 -0.32 30.50 -40.30
N ASP A 680 -1.25 29.57 -40.50
CA ASP A 680 -0.95 28.14 -40.45
C ASP A 680 -0.42 27.66 -41.82
N PRO A 681 0.87 27.31 -41.95
CA PRO A 681 1.47 26.86 -43.20
C PRO A 681 1.01 25.46 -43.65
N MET A 682 0.43 24.65 -42.76
CA MET A 682 -0.05 23.29 -43.03
C MET A 682 -1.54 23.24 -43.40
N LEU A 683 -2.29 24.27 -43.03
CA LEU A 683 -3.68 24.47 -43.46
C LEU A 683 -3.69 24.92 -44.93
N LYS A 684 -3.80 23.96 -45.86
CA LYS A 684 -4.13 24.21 -47.29
C LYS A 684 -5.58 24.72 -47.43
N THR A 685 -5.92 25.81 -46.76
CA THR A 685 -7.30 26.34 -46.59
C THR A 685 -7.86 26.98 -47.86
N LYS A 686 -7.08 27.09 -48.94
CA LYS A 686 -7.53 27.77 -50.16
C LYS A 686 -8.69 27.06 -50.92
N ARG A 687 -9.03 25.80 -50.58
CA ARG A 687 -10.14 25.05 -51.23
C ARG A 687 -11.46 25.06 -50.45
N LYS A 688 -11.46 24.83 -49.13
CA LYS A 688 -12.71 24.63 -48.37
C LYS A 688 -13.53 25.93 -48.16
N THR A 689 -12.89 27.08 -48.00
CA THR A 689 -13.58 28.37 -47.89
C THR A 689 -14.31 28.76 -49.15
N LYS A 690 -13.80 28.39 -50.34
CA LYS A 690 -14.48 28.64 -51.62
C LYS A 690 -15.78 27.84 -51.75
N TYR A 691 -15.81 26.58 -51.29
CA TYR A 691 -17.03 25.76 -51.32
C TYR A 691 -18.06 26.21 -50.29
N TRP A 692 -17.63 26.60 -49.08
CA TRP A 692 -18.54 27.17 -48.07
C TRP A 692 -19.09 28.53 -48.51
N LEU A 693 -18.26 29.38 -49.11
CA LEU A 693 -18.69 30.65 -49.69
C LEU A 693 -19.65 30.42 -50.86
N ALA A 694 -19.35 29.48 -51.77
CA ALA A 694 -20.24 29.13 -52.88
C ALA A 694 -21.55 28.50 -52.40
N PHE A 695 -21.52 27.68 -51.35
CA PHE A 695 -22.72 27.12 -50.73
C PHE A 695 -23.60 28.21 -50.11
N PHE A 696 -23.01 29.15 -49.36
CA PHE A 696 -23.75 30.29 -48.83
C PHE A 696 -24.25 31.23 -49.93
N LEU A 697 -23.47 31.44 -51.00
CA LEU A 697 -23.89 32.25 -52.14
C LEU A 697 -25.07 31.59 -52.85
N ALA A 698 -25.01 30.27 -53.08
CA ALA A 698 -26.08 29.50 -53.69
C ALA A 698 -27.35 29.49 -52.80
N LEU A 699 -27.18 29.39 -51.48
CA LEU A 699 -28.30 29.50 -50.54
C LEU A 699 -28.95 30.89 -50.60
N LEU A 700 -28.14 31.95 -50.65
CA LEU A 700 -28.61 33.33 -50.72
C LEU A 700 -29.29 33.61 -52.06
N ILE A 701 -28.73 33.12 -53.17
CA ILE A 701 -29.35 33.19 -54.50
C ILE A 701 -30.68 32.41 -54.52
N SER A 702 -30.73 31.23 -53.92
CA SER A 702 -31.96 30.45 -53.79
C SER A 702 -33.02 31.22 -53.00
N ILE A 703 -32.67 31.82 -51.85
CA ILE A 703 -33.58 32.65 -51.06
C ILE A 703 -34.10 33.84 -51.88
N VAL A 704 -33.24 34.52 -52.64
CA VAL A 704 -33.64 35.65 -53.50
C VAL A 704 -34.55 35.19 -54.64
N ILE A 705 -34.23 34.10 -55.32
CA ILE A 705 -35.07 33.54 -56.39
C ILE A 705 -36.44 33.11 -55.84
N THR A 706 -36.45 32.46 -54.66
CA THR A 706 -37.70 32.04 -54.02
C THR A 706 -38.52 33.25 -53.56
N GLY A 707 -37.87 34.29 -53.02
CA GLY A 707 -38.51 35.55 -52.65
C GLY A 707 -39.09 36.31 -53.85
N VAL A 708 -38.35 36.38 -54.96
CA VAL A 708 -38.83 36.98 -56.22
C VAL A 708 -39.96 36.15 -56.83
N TRP A 709 -39.88 34.82 -56.78
CA TRP A 709 -40.96 33.94 -57.24
C TRP A 709 -42.22 34.12 -56.40
N LEU A 710 -42.12 34.20 -55.07
CA LEU A 710 -43.23 34.47 -54.14
C LEU A 710 -43.82 35.87 -54.33
N TRP A 711 -43.00 36.86 -54.69
CA TRP A 711 -43.44 38.21 -55.01
C TRP A 711 -44.19 38.26 -56.35
N LYS A 712 -43.66 37.57 -57.37
CA LYS A 712 -44.24 37.56 -58.73
C LYS A 712 -45.49 36.68 -58.85
N SER A 713 -45.64 35.65 -58.01
CA SER A 713 -46.83 34.79 -57.95
C SER A 713 -47.94 35.34 -57.03
N ASN A 714 -47.83 36.60 -56.56
CA ASN A 714 -48.84 37.32 -55.78
C ASN A 714 -49.26 36.62 -54.46
N TYR A 715 -48.43 35.72 -53.93
CA TYR A 715 -48.67 35.08 -52.63
C TYR A 715 -48.40 36.03 -51.44
N LEU A 716 -47.54 37.03 -51.64
CA LEU A 716 -47.21 38.05 -50.63
C LEU A 716 -48.35 39.03 -50.34
N SER A 717 -49.29 39.24 -51.27
CA SER A 717 -50.47 40.09 -51.03
C SER A 717 -51.55 39.42 -50.16
N HIS A 718 -51.45 38.10 -49.91
CA HIS A 718 -52.34 37.40 -48.97
C HIS A 718 -51.78 37.28 -47.55
N ILE A 719 -50.49 37.61 -47.34
CA ILE A 719 -49.83 37.51 -46.02
C ILE A 719 -49.69 38.90 -45.36
N ILE A 720 -49.78 39.98 -46.14
CA ILE A 720 -49.76 41.35 -45.62
C ILE A 720 -51.15 41.96 -45.84
N SER A 721 -52.04 41.79 -44.86
CA SER A 721 -53.27 42.57 -44.78
C SER A 721 -52.91 44.05 -44.56
N PRO A 722 -53.42 45.01 -45.35
CA PRO A 722 -53.28 46.42 -45.07
C PRO A 722 -54.32 46.82 -44.02
N SER A 723 -54.01 46.55 -42.75
CA SER A 723 -54.78 47.08 -41.63
C SER A 723 -53.81 47.67 -40.61
N LEU A 724 -53.22 48.83 -40.91
CA LEU A 724 -52.61 49.69 -39.88
C LEU A 724 -52.19 51.12 -40.30
N ILE A 725 -52.56 51.67 -41.47
CA ILE A 725 -52.26 53.07 -41.77
C ILE A 725 -53.45 53.75 -42.47
N THR A 726 -54.51 54.03 -41.71
CA THR A 726 -55.49 55.07 -42.07
C THR A 726 -56.08 55.75 -40.84
N THR A 727 -55.24 56.25 -39.95
CA THR A 727 -55.63 57.28 -38.97
C THR A 727 -54.44 58.22 -38.80
N LEU A 728 -54.60 59.46 -39.28
CA LEU A 728 -53.78 60.67 -39.09
C LEU A 728 -53.46 61.38 -40.42
N THR A 729 -54.49 61.86 -41.11
CA THR A 729 -54.45 63.14 -41.88
C THR A 729 -55.87 63.47 -42.36
N LYS A 730 -56.66 64.15 -41.53
CA LYS A 730 -57.69 65.09 -42.01
C LYS A 730 -57.67 66.31 -41.09
N PRO A 731 -57.53 67.53 -41.64
CA PRO A 731 -57.51 68.75 -40.85
C PRO A 731 -58.91 69.10 -40.35
N ASN A 732 -58.96 69.63 -39.13
CA ASN A 732 -60.14 70.21 -38.50
C ASN A 732 -60.74 71.31 -39.39
N GLN A 733 -62.01 71.14 -39.78
CA GLN A 733 -62.91 72.27 -39.99
C GLN A 733 -63.92 72.29 -38.86
N ILE A 734 -63.95 73.44 -38.20
CA ILE A 734 -64.87 73.82 -37.14
C ILE A 734 -66.25 73.99 -37.79
N ASP A 735 -67.28 73.37 -37.22
CA ASP A 735 -68.60 73.97 -37.28
C ASP A 735 -69.33 73.85 -35.94
N VAL A 736 -70.00 74.95 -35.63
CA VAL A 736 -70.51 75.35 -34.33
C VAL A 736 -71.97 74.93 -34.23
N THR A 737 -72.36 74.18 -33.19
CA THR A 737 -73.67 74.31 -32.50
C THR A 737 -73.74 73.40 -31.26
N GLN A 738 -74.27 73.97 -30.18
CA GLN A 738 -74.36 73.53 -28.78
C GLN A 738 -75.43 72.42 -28.52
N PRO A 739 -75.77 71.98 -27.25
CA PRO A 739 -75.21 72.22 -25.90
C PRO A 739 -74.97 70.94 -25.02
N ILE A 740 -74.50 71.22 -23.80
CA ILE A 740 -73.96 70.44 -22.66
C ILE A 740 -75.13 69.82 -21.81
N PRO A 741 -74.93 68.91 -20.81
CA PRO A 741 -75.47 67.54 -20.70
C PRO A 741 -76.63 67.44 -19.68
N PRO A 742 -76.97 66.23 -19.15
CA PRO A 742 -76.48 65.97 -17.80
C PRO A 742 -76.11 64.50 -17.49
N SER A 743 -75.36 64.42 -16.39
CA SER A 743 -74.97 63.30 -15.55
C SER A 743 -76.06 62.29 -15.18
N SER A 744 -75.66 61.02 -15.01
CA SER A 744 -76.08 60.21 -13.86
C SER A 744 -75.17 58.98 -13.68
N THR A 745 -74.53 58.93 -12.53
CA THR A 745 -74.19 57.76 -11.72
C THR A 745 -75.06 56.52 -11.95
N GLN A 746 -74.41 55.37 -12.13
CA GLN A 746 -74.44 54.22 -11.21
C GLN A 746 -73.27 53.29 -11.50
#